data_AF-A0A9P8CQ56-F1
#
_entry.id   AF-A0A9P8CQ56-F1
#
_cell.length_a   1.000
_cell.length_b   1.000
_cell.length_c   1.000
_cell.angle_alpha   90.00
_cell.angle_beta   90.00
_cell.angle_gamma   90.00
#
_symmetry.space_group_name_H-M   'P 1'
#
loop_
_entity.id
_entity.type
_entity.pdbx_description
1 polymer ?
#
loop_
_entity_poly.entity_id
_entity_poly.type
_entity_poly.pdbx_seq_one_letter_code
_entity_poly.pdbx_strand_id
1 'polypeptide(L)'
;MARRTRIPTRAELAAPFQSKAAFVDFVKAPVENEGHVTVGDPKWSNKDLEPTPPEHRTWTWFNLPLYWFSNQFSLTGWNTGSSLVAVGLTWQQSFISCVLGGLLASVIVVLMARPGVKYHIGFPVLCRSSMGMYGSYFFIFIRAIVCIIWYGIQTFYAGSILSVMLRCIFGSSWQNMTNMLPGDADITSKVLLAFFLAWLMEFPFMWIHPRNIQYIFTVKGFTMPIAAFAIFGWCMYTGGGLSSMKMASDVGESLADKTPLGWMIMNGINVIMGSLSPMLVNQPDLSRYCAKPRDAGALQGVSVFVSSVLVFFLGLASTTSIQSIWGEAYWNIWDLLGSILDHYWNPGARAGVFFVALAFLLGVFATNFGANSIPFGADMTGLFPKFLTIRRGQVLCAVLGVAVVPWKLMANASAFLSFLGSYNIFMAPLCAVIIVDYAFIRKGNVHVPSCYDGSKYGLYHFWSGVNWIGVIAWLLGTTMGIPGLIGQYQPQLMSDASRYMYMMGWILTFVTAAVVYIVASLPIKSRWRIFPRGREDAPFTWEWLANEGREGFFDGDREAQTVIYAPPTPTGTDGEEAQFGEKGGRFTHRQRQLFTHSSTIKLPPHPLQMDSYKLTATEVVARTKAGELTVEDYARSLLARIKERDEAVKAWAHLNPDYVLEQAKKLDQVAPEARGPLHGVAVAVKDVIYTKDMPTQFNSPIYENDAPQVDAASIIILRHAGALILGKTTTTEFAATTTGPKTSNAHDPGRTPGGSSSGSGAAVGDFQAPIGLGTQTGGSTIRPGSFNGIYALKPTWNAISREGQKIYSLLFDTLGLYARSVADLELLADVFEIHDDEPANPSFQIQGASFAMCKTMAWSHVGDGTAKAMDKAKALLEAHGATVQAISLPEHLKDLPAWHATVLNSEGRTAFLPDYRKAKNKLDPFLHAHVENTHGISRAQQVAAWDNIAAARPQVDKLLGQFDAVIVPSVPDEAPTGLESTGSAAFNLIWTALHTPVVNVPGFQGANKMPIGLSLVGPRYHDRKLLAMSKKVGEIFEAEGGWKRKNI
;
A
#
# COMPACT_ATOMS: atom_id res chain seq x y z
N MET A 1 -29.05 17.48 -15.20
CA MET A 1 -29.25 18.82 -14.60
C MET A 1 -27.94 19.33 -14.02
N ALA A 2 -27.53 20.56 -14.35
CA ALA A 2 -26.32 21.18 -13.83
C ALA A 2 -26.51 21.61 -12.36
N ARG A 3 -25.88 20.92 -11.40
CA ARG A 3 -25.71 21.48 -10.05
C ARG A 3 -24.86 22.75 -10.19
N ARG A 4 -25.50 23.92 -10.05
CA ARG A 4 -24.83 25.22 -9.88
C ARG A 4 -23.79 25.08 -8.77
N THR A 5 -22.55 25.44 -9.05
CA THR A 5 -21.47 25.59 -8.06
C THR A 5 -21.87 26.68 -7.07
N ARG A 6 -22.57 26.30 -5.99
CA ARG A 6 -22.84 27.16 -4.85
C ARG A 6 -21.58 27.15 -3.97
N ILE A 7 -21.14 28.33 -3.53
CA ILE A 7 -20.09 28.44 -2.51
C ILE A 7 -20.60 27.73 -1.24
N PRO A 8 -19.87 26.74 -0.71
CA PRO A 8 -20.31 26.02 0.46
C PRO A 8 -20.50 26.99 1.63
N THR A 9 -21.62 26.85 2.31
CA THR A 9 -21.96 27.61 3.51
C THR A 9 -20.95 27.34 4.62
N ARG A 10 -20.83 28.26 5.58
CA ARG A 10 -19.95 28.07 6.76
C ARG A 10 -20.28 26.77 7.50
N ALA A 11 -21.54 26.36 7.52
CA ALA A 11 -21.97 25.08 8.09
C ALA A 11 -21.47 23.88 7.27
N GLU A 12 -21.55 23.92 5.93
CA GLU A 12 -21.00 22.88 5.05
C GLU A 12 -19.46 22.81 5.09
N LEU A 13 -18.77 23.94 5.28
CA LEU A 13 -17.33 23.97 5.48
C LEU A 13 -16.89 23.46 6.85
N ALA A 14 -17.70 23.69 7.90
CA ALA A 14 -17.41 23.25 9.25
C ALA A 14 -17.83 21.79 9.50
N ALA A 15 -18.85 21.28 8.81
CA ALA A 15 -19.42 19.94 8.99
C ALA A 15 -18.37 18.81 8.94
N PRO A 16 -17.40 18.81 8.00
CA PRO A 16 -16.32 17.82 8.00
C PRO A 16 -15.44 17.87 9.24
N PHE A 17 -15.30 19.03 9.88
CA PHE A 17 -14.43 19.21 11.05
C PHE A 17 -15.17 19.04 12.38
N GLN A 18 -16.45 18.66 12.37
CA GLN A 18 -17.24 18.43 13.60
C GLN A 18 -16.93 17.08 14.25
N SER A 19 -16.43 16.10 13.50
CA SER A 19 -16.01 14.81 14.05
C SER A 19 -15.05 14.09 13.11
N LYS A 20 -14.27 13.14 13.65
CA LYS A 20 -13.41 12.26 12.83
C LYS A 20 -14.20 11.49 11.78
N ALA A 21 -15.42 11.05 12.10
CA ALA A 21 -16.30 10.34 11.17
C ALA A 21 -16.78 11.25 10.02
N ALA A 22 -17.24 12.47 10.35
CA ALA A 22 -17.63 13.46 9.34
C ALA A 22 -16.44 13.88 8.46
N PHE A 23 -15.24 13.97 9.03
CA PHE A 23 -14.02 14.23 8.27
C PHE A 23 -13.69 13.07 7.32
N VAL A 24 -13.71 11.84 7.82
CA VAL A 24 -13.43 10.64 7.02
C VAL A 24 -14.47 10.47 5.90
N ASP A 25 -15.75 10.70 6.18
CA ASP A 25 -16.81 10.63 5.15
C ASP A 25 -16.72 11.77 4.14
N PHE A 26 -16.33 12.97 4.58
CA PHE A 26 -16.01 14.07 3.66
C PHE A 26 -14.81 13.76 2.75
N VAL A 27 -13.79 13.09 3.28
CA VAL A 27 -12.56 12.73 2.56
C VAL A 27 -12.74 11.48 1.69
N LYS A 28 -13.73 10.62 1.94
CA LYS A 28 -14.07 9.53 1.00
C LYS A 28 -14.47 10.09 -0.36
N ALA A 29 -14.15 9.37 -1.42
CA ALA A 29 -14.66 9.67 -2.75
C ALA A 29 -16.18 9.47 -2.75
N PRO A 30 -16.95 10.37 -3.37
CA PRO A 30 -18.40 10.26 -3.40
C PRO A 30 -18.84 8.97 -4.10
N VAL A 31 -19.75 8.23 -3.46
CA VAL A 31 -20.29 6.93 -3.93
C VAL A 31 -21.50 7.14 -4.86
N GLU A 32 -22.09 8.34 -4.88
CA GLU A 32 -23.32 8.62 -5.63
C GLU A 32 -23.08 8.78 -7.14
N ASN A 33 -23.60 7.82 -7.91
CA ASN A 33 -24.14 8.08 -9.23
C ASN A 33 -25.62 7.70 -9.23
N GLU A 34 -26.51 8.69 -9.27
CA GLU A 34 -27.90 8.47 -9.70
C GLU A 34 -27.85 7.89 -11.12
N GLY A 35 -28.18 6.59 -11.28
CA GLY A 35 -28.39 5.95 -12.58
C GLY A 35 -27.18 5.32 -13.29
N HIS A 36 -26.01 5.17 -12.64
CA HIS A 36 -24.86 4.45 -13.22
C HIS A 36 -24.59 3.15 -12.47
N VAL A 37 -24.35 2.06 -13.20
CA VAL A 37 -24.04 0.76 -12.62
C VAL A 37 -22.62 0.80 -12.05
N THR A 38 -22.49 0.70 -10.72
CA THR A 38 -21.19 0.59 -10.07
C THR A 38 -20.56 -0.76 -10.37
N VAL A 39 -19.33 -0.76 -10.87
CA VAL A 39 -18.67 -1.99 -11.35
C VAL A 39 -17.71 -2.51 -10.27
N GLY A 40 -18.06 -3.64 -9.64
CA GLY A 40 -17.14 -4.37 -8.76
C GLY A 40 -17.02 -3.83 -7.33
N ASP A 41 -15.97 -4.25 -6.62
CA ASP A 41 -15.75 -3.95 -5.20
C ASP A 41 -15.37 -2.46 -4.99
N PRO A 42 -15.98 -1.74 -4.02
CA PRO A 42 -15.63 -0.36 -3.67
C PRO A 42 -14.14 -0.12 -3.35
N LYS A 43 -13.36 -1.18 -3.07
CA LYS A 43 -11.89 -1.12 -2.95
C LYS A 43 -11.20 -0.83 -4.28
N TRP A 44 -11.76 -1.29 -5.39
CA TRP A 44 -11.15 -1.25 -6.73
C TRP A 44 -11.85 -0.28 -7.69
N SER A 45 -13.04 0.19 -7.31
CA SER A 45 -13.87 1.07 -8.11
C SER A 45 -14.00 2.46 -7.49
N ASN A 46 -14.09 3.47 -8.36
CA ASN A 46 -14.69 4.76 -8.07
C ASN A 46 -15.27 5.36 -9.35
N LYS A 47 -16.10 6.39 -9.21
CA LYS A 47 -16.77 7.08 -10.33
C LYS A 47 -15.86 7.47 -11.50
N ASP A 48 -14.63 7.85 -11.21
CA ASP A 48 -13.69 8.33 -12.23
C ASP A 48 -12.89 7.18 -12.87
N LEU A 49 -12.82 6.01 -12.23
CA LEU A 49 -12.25 4.79 -12.78
C LEU A 49 -13.25 4.02 -13.67
N GLU A 50 -14.51 3.94 -13.23
CA GLU A 50 -15.59 3.19 -13.89
C GLU A 50 -15.74 3.55 -15.36
N PRO A 51 -16.15 2.61 -16.24
CA PRO A 51 -16.31 2.85 -17.67
C PRO A 51 -17.14 4.11 -17.95
N THR A 52 -16.65 4.97 -18.84
CA THR A 52 -17.32 6.24 -19.12
C THR A 52 -18.71 6.00 -19.70
N PRO A 53 -19.79 6.53 -19.10
CA PRO A 53 -21.14 6.30 -19.60
C PRO A 53 -21.41 7.06 -20.89
N PRO A 54 -22.35 6.60 -21.74
CA PRO A 54 -22.61 7.19 -23.06
C PRO A 54 -22.82 8.71 -23.06
N GLU A 55 -23.52 9.26 -22.07
CA GLU A 55 -23.79 10.71 -21.94
C GLU A 55 -22.54 11.55 -21.64
N HIS A 56 -21.45 10.92 -21.20
CA HIS A 56 -20.16 11.55 -20.95
C HIS A 56 -19.15 11.33 -22.08
N ARG A 57 -19.49 10.53 -23.11
CA ARG A 57 -18.66 10.27 -24.29
C ARG A 57 -18.83 11.38 -25.33
N THR A 58 -18.42 12.60 -24.97
CA THR A 58 -18.68 13.81 -25.75
C THR A 58 -17.61 14.11 -26.81
N TRP A 59 -16.51 13.37 -26.84
CA TRP A 59 -15.41 13.66 -27.76
C TRP A 59 -15.70 13.07 -29.13
N THR A 60 -15.60 13.90 -30.16
CA THR A 60 -15.87 13.48 -31.54
C THR A 60 -14.58 13.50 -32.38
N TRP A 61 -14.70 13.16 -33.66
CA TRP A 61 -13.59 12.95 -34.60
C TRP A 61 -12.52 14.05 -34.64
N PHE A 62 -12.83 15.31 -34.29
CA PHE A 62 -11.88 16.43 -34.35
C PHE A 62 -11.21 16.75 -33.00
N ASN A 63 -11.74 16.25 -31.88
CA ASN A 63 -11.27 16.65 -30.55
C ASN A 63 -9.87 16.13 -30.23
N LEU A 64 -9.61 14.84 -30.46
CA LEU A 64 -8.28 14.25 -30.27
C LEU A 64 -7.24 14.81 -31.25
N PRO A 65 -7.54 14.96 -32.57
CA PRO A 65 -6.65 15.66 -33.47
C PRO A 65 -6.28 17.07 -32.98
N LEU A 66 -7.25 17.91 -32.59
CA LEU A 66 -6.97 19.25 -32.08
C LEU A 66 -6.22 19.23 -30.74
N TYR A 67 -6.51 18.27 -29.87
CA TYR A 67 -5.74 18.06 -28.64
C TYR A 67 -4.26 17.84 -28.96
N TRP A 68 -3.94 16.88 -29.82
CA TRP A 68 -2.56 16.58 -30.21
C TRP A 68 -1.90 17.73 -30.93
N PHE A 69 -2.60 18.35 -31.88
CA PHE A 69 -2.12 19.53 -32.59
C PHE A 69 -1.75 20.63 -31.59
N SER A 70 -2.67 20.95 -30.68
CA SER A 70 -2.43 21.95 -29.64
C SER A 70 -1.27 21.58 -28.72
N ASN A 71 -1.10 20.30 -28.40
CA ASN A 71 -0.08 19.87 -27.46
C ASN A 71 1.32 19.86 -28.08
N GLN A 72 1.42 19.55 -29.37
CA GLN A 72 2.68 19.70 -30.11
C GLN A 72 3.06 21.16 -30.27
N PHE A 73 2.12 22.03 -30.67
CA PHE A 73 2.32 23.48 -30.68
C PHE A 73 2.34 24.04 -29.25
N SER A 74 3.38 23.68 -28.50
CA SER A 74 3.64 24.07 -27.12
C SER A 74 5.11 24.44 -26.93
N LEU A 75 5.42 25.02 -25.77
CA LEU A 75 6.79 25.32 -25.36
C LEU A 75 7.65 24.06 -25.35
N THR A 76 7.12 22.91 -24.90
CA THR A 76 7.87 21.64 -24.95
C THR A 76 8.21 21.23 -26.36
N GLY A 77 7.26 21.28 -27.29
CA GLY A 77 7.49 20.92 -28.69
C GLY A 77 8.58 21.81 -29.29
N TRP A 78 8.43 23.12 -29.16
CA TRP A 78 9.39 24.09 -29.66
C TRP A 78 10.79 23.92 -29.05
N ASN A 79 10.89 23.82 -27.71
CA ASN A 79 12.15 23.69 -27.00
C ASN A 79 12.84 22.36 -27.36
N THR A 80 12.09 21.28 -27.55
CA THR A 80 12.65 20.00 -28.00
C THR A 80 13.30 20.15 -29.37
N GLY A 81 12.59 20.71 -30.35
CA GLY A 81 13.15 20.95 -31.70
C GLY A 81 14.35 21.90 -31.68
N SER A 82 14.28 22.97 -30.88
CA SER A 82 15.34 23.96 -30.74
C SER A 82 16.59 23.40 -30.04
N SER A 83 16.41 22.51 -29.06
CA SER A 83 17.50 21.87 -28.32
C SER A 83 18.28 20.85 -29.14
N LEU A 84 17.70 20.32 -30.23
CA LEU A 84 18.39 19.37 -31.11
C LEU A 84 19.62 19.98 -31.81
N VAL A 85 19.71 21.31 -31.91
CA VAL A 85 20.92 22.01 -32.39
C VAL A 85 22.13 21.69 -31.50
N ALA A 86 21.92 21.39 -30.21
CA ALA A 86 22.97 21.02 -29.27
C ALA A 86 23.42 19.55 -29.36
N VAL A 87 22.72 18.71 -30.14
CA VAL A 87 23.02 17.26 -30.27
C VAL A 87 24.11 16.99 -31.33
N GLY A 88 24.61 18.02 -32.01
CA GLY A 88 25.64 17.90 -33.05
C GLY A 88 25.12 17.33 -34.38
N LEU A 89 23.79 17.21 -34.55
CA LEU A 89 23.19 16.85 -35.82
C LEU A 89 23.07 18.07 -36.73
N THR A 90 23.25 17.88 -38.03
CA THR A 90 22.87 18.92 -39.00
C THR A 90 21.34 19.12 -38.98
N TRP A 91 20.85 20.25 -39.48
CA TRP A 91 19.41 20.50 -39.50
C TRP A 91 18.64 19.46 -40.34
N GLN A 92 19.23 18.95 -41.43
CA GLN A 92 18.63 17.91 -42.25
C GLN A 92 18.48 16.59 -41.47
N GLN A 93 19.52 16.21 -40.74
CA GLN A 93 19.53 14.97 -39.96
C GLN A 93 18.58 15.08 -38.74
N SER A 94 18.53 16.26 -38.12
CA SER A 94 17.55 16.57 -37.07
C SER A 94 16.12 16.49 -37.60
N PHE A 95 15.86 17.02 -38.81
CA PHE A 95 14.56 16.93 -39.46
C PHE A 95 14.16 15.49 -39.79
N ILE A 96 15.07 14.67 -40.30
CA ILE A 96 14.83 13.23 -40.52
C ILE A 96 14.45 12.54 -39.20
N SER A 97 15.17 12.84 -38.12
CA SER A 97 14.87 12.31 -36.78
C SER A 97 13.46 12.72 -36.32
N CYS A 98 13.05 13.97 -36.57
CA CYS A 98 11.70 14.50 -36.32
C CYS A 98 10.62 13.72 -37.06
N VAL A 99 10.84 13.45 -38.34
CA VAL A 99 9.90 12.67 -39.17
C VAL A 99 9.78 11.25 -38.65
N LEU A 100 10.89 10.56 -38.39
CA LEU A 100 10.89 9.16 -37.93
C LEU A 100 10.29 9.03 -36.52
N GLY A 101 10.68 9.89 -35.58
CA GLY A 101 10.13 9.92 -34.22
C GLY A 101 8.65 10.28 -34.19
N GLY A 102 8.23 11.28 -34.97
CA GLY A 102 6.82 11.65 -35.10
C GLY A 102 5.96 10.54 -35.70
N LEU A 103 6.49 9.81 -36.70
CA LEU A 103 5.81 8.69 -37.32
C LEU A 103 5.65 7.54 -36.32
N LEU A 104 6.71 7.21 -35.57
CA LEU A 104 6.66 6.21 -34.52
C LEU A 104 5.61 6.58 -33.45
N ALA A 105 5.62 7.81 -32.95
CA ALA A 105 4.64 8.30 -31.99
C ALA A 105 3.20 8.21 -32.53
N SER A 106 2.99 8.50 -33.82
CA SER A 106 1.67 8.40 -34.46
C SER A 106 1.09 6.99 -34.49
N VAL A 107 1.94 5.96 -34.57
CA VAL A 107 1.49 4.57 -34.51
C VAL A 107 1.14 4.20 -33.08
N ILE A 108 2.04 4.51 -32.14
CA ILE A 108 1.88 4.15 -30.73
C ILE A 108 0.66 4.81 -30.11
N VAL A 109 0.38 6.07 -30.44
CA VAL A 109 -0.80 6.77 -29.91
C VAL A 109 -2.11 6.09 -30.33
N VAL A 110 -2.20 5.61 -31.57
CA VAL A 110 -3.40 4.93 -32.07
C VAL A 110 -3.55 3.56 -31.41
N LEU A 111 -2.45 2.83 -31.23
CA LEU A 111 -2.46 1.53 -30.56
C LEU A 111 -2.86 1.66 -29.08
N MET A 112 -2.32 2.65 -28.35
CA MET A 112 -2.67 2.91 -26.96
C MET A 112 -4.07 3.47 -26.78
N ALA A 113 -4.57 4.27 -27.73
CA ALA A 113 -5.92 4.83 -27.64
C ALA A 113 -7.03 3.78 -27.81
N ARG A 114 -6.76 2.73 -28.59
CA ARG A 114 -7.74 1.71 -29.00
C ARG A 114 -8.45 1.02 -27.82
N PRO A 115 -7.75 0.46 -26.81
CA PRO A 115 -8.43 -0.12 -25.65
C PRO A 115 -9.31 0.89 -24.90
N GLY A 116 -8.82 2.13 -24.72
CA GLY A 116 -9.56 3.17 -24.01
C GLY A 116 -10.87 3.54 -24.71
N VAL A 117 -10.90 3.66 -26.04
CA VAL A 117 -12.14 3.98 -26.77
C VAL A 117 -13.07 2.76 -26.95
N LYS A 118 -12.53 1.54 -26.95
CA LYS A 118 -13.32 0.31 -27.13
C LYS A 118 -14.04 -0.13 -25.86
N TYR A 119 -13.41 0.12 -24.70
CA TYR A 119 -13.90 -0.32 -23.39
C TYR A 119 -14.27 0.85 -22.47
N HIS A 120 -14.00 2.09 -22.88
CA HIS A 120 -14.29 3.31 -22.11
C HIS A 120 -13.62 3.37 -20.73
N ILE A 121 -12.48 2.69 -20.58
CA ILE A 121 -11.65 2.63 -19.37
C ILE A 121 -10.34 3.43 -19.53
N GLY A 122 -9.84 3.99 -18.43
CA GLY A 122 -8.56 4.71 -18.39
C GLY A 122 -7.34 3.79 -18.28
N PHE A 123 -6.14 4.39 -18.34
CA PHE A 123 -4.86 3.71 -18.21
C PHE A 123 -4.74 2.89 -16.92
N PRO A 124 -5.13 3.39 -15.72
CA PRO A 124 -5.00 2.61 -14.48
C PRO A 124 -5.75 1.27 -14.52
N VAL A 125 -6.94 1.26 -15.13
CA VAL A 125 -7.78 0.06 -15.25
C VAL A 125 -7.21 -0.87 -16.33
N LEU A 126 -6.78 -0.31 -17.46
CA LEU A 126 -6.12 -1.09 -18.51
C LEU A 126 -4.85 -1.78 -17.98
N CYS A 127 -4.07 -1.08 -17.16
CA CYS A 127 -2.85 -1.60 -16.55
C CYS A 127 -3.14 -2.84 -15.65
N ARG A 128 -4.30 -2.91 -14.98
CA ARG A 128 -4.71 -4.11 -14.21
C ARG A 128 -4.84 -5.35 -15.09
N SER A 129 -5.33 -5.19 -16.32
CA SER A 129 -5.47 -6.31 -17.25
C SER A 129 -4.12 -6.88 -17.71
N SER A 130 -3.08 -6.04 -17.83
CA SER A 130 -1.77 -6.46 -18.32
C SER A 130 -0.77 -6.77 -17.21
N MET A 131 -0.85 -6.11 -16.06
CA MET A 131 0.12 -6.21 -14.96
C MET A 131 -0.44 -6.91 -13.71
N GLY A 132 -1.76 -7.17 -13.68
CA GLY A 132 -2.47 -7.74 -12.54
C GLY A 132 -3.01 -6.69 -11.56
N MET A 133 -3.95 -7.12 -10.71
CA MET A 133 -4.65 -6.23 -9.77
C MET A 133 -3.68 -5.47 -8.85
N TYR A 134 -2.76 -6.16 -8.18
CA TYR A 134 -1.75 -5.54 -7.31
C TYR A 134 -0.51 -5.08 -8.09
N GLY A 135 -0.10 -5.81 -9.13
CA GLY A 135 1.07 -5.45 -9.95
C GLY A 135 0.91 -4.09 -10.64
N SER A 136 -0.32 -3.72 -11.03
CA SER A 136 -0.61 -2.43 -11.65
C SER A 136 -0.23 -1.22 -10.78
N TYR A 137 -0.26 -1.32 -9.45
CA TYR A 137 0.07 -0.20 -8.56
C TYR A 137 1.47 0.34 -8.79
N PHE A 138 2.46 -0.52 -9.01
CA PHE A 138 3.83 -0.09 -9.30
C PHE A 138 3.89 0.74 -10.58
N PHE A 139 3.23 0.29 -11.65
CA PHE A 139 3.28 0.95 -12.95
C PHE A 139 2.47 2.26 -12.99
N ILE A 140 1.37 2.31 -12.25
CA ILE A 140 0.59 3.53 -12.03
C ILE A 140 1.43 4.53 -11.23
N PHE A 141 2.17 4.07 -10.21
CA PHE A 141 3.03 4.93 -9.40
C PHE A 141 4.21 5.53 -10.19
N ILE A 142 4.95 4.74 -10.98
CA ILE A 142 6.05 5.29 -11.79
C ILE A 142 5.55 6.33 -12.79
N ARG A 143 4.35 6.14 -13.35
CA ARG A 143 3.74 7.10 -14.28
C ARG A 143 3.35 8.39 -13.55
N ALA A 144 2.77 8.25 -12.35
CA ALA A 144 2.40 9.39 -11.52
C ALA A 144 3.59 10.29 -11.21
N ILE A 145 4.77 9.72 -10.93
CA ILE A 145 6.02 10.48 -10.71
C ILE A 145 6.35 11.35 -11.94
N VAL A 146 6.31 10.76 -13.14
CA VAL A 146 6.62 11.48 -14.38
C VAL A 146 5.64 12.65 -14.59
N CYS A 147 4.36 12.48 -14.27
CA CYS A 147 3.38 13.56 -14.34
C CYS A 147 3.66 14.69 -13.34
N ILE A 148 4.09 14.40 -12.10
CA ILE A 148 4.44 15.46 -11.13
C ILE A 148 5.65 16.27 -11.64
N ILE A 149 6.68 15.59 -12.16
CA ILE A 149 7.88 16.26 -12.66
C ILE A 149 7.53 17.16 -13.84
N TRP A 150 6.80 16.64 -14.82
CA TRP A 150 6.35 17.43 -15.96
C TRP A 150 5.40 18.56 -15.56
N TYR A 151 4.57 18.36 -14.54
CA TYR A 151 3.73 19.43 -14.00
C TYR A 151 4.60 20.60 -13.51
N GLY A 152 5.61 20.32 -12.69
CA GLY A 152 6.58 21.32 -12.24
C GLY A 152 7.28 22.02 -13.39
N ILE A 153 7.76 21.28 -14.39
CA ILE A 153 8.43 21.83 -15.58
C ILE A 153 7.50 22.78 -16.36
N GLN A 154 6.25 22.39 -16.61
CA GLN A 154 5.29 23.25 -17.31
C GLN A 154 4.93 24.51 -16.51
N THR A 155 4.80 24.41 -15.18
CA THR A 155 4.60 25.59 -14.33
C THR A 155 5.83 26.49 -14.34
N PHE A 156 7.05 25.95 -14.44
CA PHE A 156 8.28 26.73 -14.65
C PHE A 156 8.29 27.46 -15.99
N TYR A 157 7.85 26.80 -17.06
CA TYR A 157 7.67 27.45 -18.36
C TYR A 157 6.67 28.60 -18.29
N ALA A 158 5.54 28.38 -17.60
CA ALA A 158 4.54 29.41 -17.37
C ALA A 158 5.10 30.61 -16.59
N GLY A 159 5.84 30.35 -15.51
CA GLY A 159 6.50 31.40 -14.72
C GLY A 159 7.54 32.19 -15.53
N SER A 160 8.32 31.52 -16.37
CA SER A 160 9.33 32.15 -17.21
C SER A 160 8.69 33.06 -18.28
N ILE A 161 7.63 32.60 -18.93
CA ILE A 161 6.85 33.41 -19.88
C ILE A 161 6.13 34.57 -19.18
N LEU A 162 5.55 34.32 -17.99
CA LEU A 162 4.92 35.36 -17.20
C LEU A 162 5.92 36.44 -16.77
N SER A 163 7.15 36.07 -16.44
CA SER A 163 8.23 37.03 -16.16
C SER A 163 8.54 37.93 -17.37
N VAL A 164 8.53 37.38 -18.59
CA VAL A 164 8.65 38.19 -19.83
C VAL A 164 7.48 39.15 -19.98
N MET A 165 6.24 38.71 -19.71
CA MET A 165 5.07 39.58 -19.74
C MET A 165 5.16 40.71 -18.71
N LEU A 166 5.62 40.40 -17.48
CA LEU A 166 5.82 41.39 -16.42
C LEU A 166 6.93 42.38 -16.78
N ARG A 167 7.98 41.94 -17.49
CA ARG A 167 8.99 42.83 -18.10
C ARG A 167 8.35 43.76 -19.14
N CYS A 168 7.45 43.27 -19.98
CA CYS A 168 6.72 44.11 -20.95
C CYS A 168 5.85 45.17 -20.25
N ILE A 169 5.24 44.87 -19.11
CA ILE A 169 4.36 45.80 -18.37
C ILE A 169 5.19 46.81 -17.56
N PHE A 170 6.05 46.31 -16.67
CA PHE A 170 6.72 47.10 -15.64
C PHE A 170 8.11 47.61 -16.03
N GLY A 171 8.64 47.18 -17.18
CA GLY A 171 9.90 47.70 -17.70
C GLY A 171 11.10 47.40 -16.81
N SER A 172 11.93 48.42 -16.60
CA SER A 172 13.16 48.35 -15.81
C SER A 172 12.91 47.96 -14.35
N SER A 173 11.75 48.32 -13.76
CA SER A 173 11.41 47.96 -12.39
C SER A 173 11.33 46.44 -12.16
N TRP A 174 10.87 45.68 -13.17
CA TRP A 174 10.87 44.22 -13.12
C TRP A 174 12.24 43.64 -13.47
N GLN A 175 12.89 44.19 -14.50
CA GLN A 175 14.18 43.67 -14.97
C GLN A 175 15.29 43.80 -13.94
N ASN A 176 15.30 44.92 -13.20
CA ASN A 176 16.33 45.27 -12.21
C ASN A 176 16.00 44.79 -10.78
N MET A 177 15.01 43.90 -10.62
CA MET A 177 14.68 43.34 -9.32
C MET A 177 15.90 42.62 -8.72
N THR A 178 16.30 43.02 -7.51
CA THR A 178 17.47 42.45 -6.82
C THR A 178 17.26 40.96 -6.57
N ASN A 179 18.24 40.13 -6.98
CA ASN A 179 18.21 38.71 -6.68
C ASN A 179 18.64 38.48 -5.22
N MET A 180 17.74 37.94 -4.40
CA MET A 180 18.00 37.57 -3.00
C MET A 180 18.41 36.10 -2.84
N LEU A 181 18.42 35.33 -3.94
CA LEU A 181 18.75 33.91 -3.92
C LEU A 181 20.26 33.68 -4.11
N PRO A 182 20.82 32.60 -3.54
CA PRO A 182 22.19 32.16 -3.80
C PRO A 182 22.49 31.92 -5.28
N GLY A 183 23.76 32.05 -5.68
CA GLY A 183 24.19 31.85 -7.07
C GLY A 183 24.03 30.41 -7.59
N ASP A 184 24.00 29.43 -6.69
CA ASP A 184 23.75 28.02 -6.97
C ASP A 184 22.26 27.64 -6.96
N ALA A 185 21.34 28.62 -6.87
CA ALA A 185 19.90 28.35 -6.87
C ALA A 185 19.35 27.92 -8.25
N ASP A 186 20.09 28.16 -9.35
CA ASP A 186 19.68 27.94 -10.75
C ASP A 186 18.35 28.63 -11.13
N ILE A 187 17.92 29.63 -10.35
CA ILE A 187 16.75 30.47 -10.60
C ILE A 187 16.95 31.85 -9.96
N THR A 188 16.34 32.88 -10.56
CA THR A 188 16.36 34.25 -10.01
C THR A 188 15.09 34.54 -9.21
N SER A 189 15.17 35.48 -8.27
CA SER A 189 14.03 35.89 -7.41
C SER A 189 12.81 36.31 -8.22
N LYS A 190 13.01 37.01 -9.35
CA LYS A 190 11.92 37.45 -10.24
C LYS A 190 11.22 36.27 -10.93
N VAL A 191 11.97 35.27 -11.39
CA VAL A 191 11.40 34.08 -12.05
C VAL A 191 10.73 33.17 -11.02
N LEU A 192 11.27 33.06 -9.81
CA LEU A 192 10.64 32.32 -8.70
C LEU A 192 9.30 32.97 -8.28
N LEU A 193 9.24 34.30 -8.21
CA LEU A 193 7.99 35.01 -7.97
C LEU A 193 6.98 34.75 -9.09
N ALA A 194 7.40 34.87 -10.35
CA ALA A 194 6.53 34.60 -11.49
C ALA A 194 6.06 33.12 -11.54
N PHE A 195 6.89 32.16 -11.10
CA PHE A 195 6.50 30.76 -10.95
C PHE A 195 5.31 30.59 -9.99
N PHE A 196 5.37 31.18 -8.79
CA PHE A 196 4.26 31.08 -7.83
C PHE A 196 3.01 31.84 -8.28
N LEU A 197 3.17 32.95 -9.00
CA LEU A 197 2.04 33.65 -9.63
C LEU A 197 1.38 32.79 -10.70
N ALA A 198 2.16 32.17 -11.58
CA ALA A 198 1.65 31.25 -12.61
C ALA A 198 0.97 30.03 -11.97
N TRP A 199 1.58 29.44 -10.94
CA TRP A 199 1.00 28.34 -10.16
C TRP A 199 -0.37 28.72 -9.56
N LEU A 200 -0.48 29.92 -8.97
CA LEU A 200 -1.74 30.41 -8.42
C LEU A 200 -2.80 30.64 -9.52
N MET A 201 -2.39 31.08 -10.71
CA MET A 201 -3.27 31.24 -11.86
C MET A 201 -3.78 29.90 -12.41
N GLU A 202 -2.97 28.84 -12.35
CA GLU A 202 -3.36 27.50 -12.81
C GLU A 202 -4.38 26.84 -11.86
N PHE A 203 -4.28 27.13 -10.56
CA PHE A 203 -5.00 26.42 -9.51
C PHE A 203 -6.52 26.33 -9.71
N PRO A 204 -7.27 27.40 -10.07
CA PRO A 204 -8.72 27.33 -10.25
C PRO A 204 -9.17 26.35 -11.35
N PHE A 205 -8.35 26.16 -12.38
CA PHE A 205 -8.69 25.30 -13.52
C PHE A 205 -8.56 23.80 -13.17
N MET A 206 -7.92 23.44 -12.06
CA MET A 206 -7.80 22.04 -11.59
C MET A 206 -9.11 21.43 -11.12
N TRP A 207 -10.13 22.26 -10.87
CA TRP A 207 -11.48 21.78 -10.56
C TRP A 207 -12.29 21.41 -11.81
N ILE A 208 -11.78 21.68 -13.01
CA ILE A 208 -12.40 21.27 -14.27
C ILE A 208 -12.18 19.77 -14.46
N HIS A 209 -13.29 19.03 -14.61
CA HIS A 209 -13.24 17.60 -14.88
C HIS A 209 -12.87 17.32 -16.35
N PRO A 210 -12.09 16.26 -16.66
CA PRO A 210 -11.66 15.92 -18.02
C PRO A 210 -12.77 15.87 -19.07
N ARG A 211 -13.99 15.47 -18.68
CA ARG A 211 -15.19 15.52 -19.54
C ARG A 211 -15.34 16.83 -20.33
N ASN A 212 -15.03 17.97 -19.72
CA ASN A 212 -15.27 19.29 -20.31
C ASN A 212 -14.00 19.94 -20.90
N ILE A 213 -12.84 19.27 -20.86
CA ILE A 213 -11.58 19.91 -21.25
C ILE A 213 -11.42 20.09 -22.77
N GLN A 214 -12.19 19.34 -23.56
CA GLN A 214 -12.15 19.40 -25.03
C GLN A 214 -12.29 20.84 -25.58
N TYR A 215 -13.07 21.70 -24.94
CA TYR A 215 -13.26 23.10 -25.37
C TYR A 215 -11.98 23.92 -25.28
N ILE A 216 -11.18 23.72 -24.21
CA ILE A 216 -9.91 24.41 -24.02
C ILE A 216 -8.94 24.01 -25.14
N PHE A 217 -8.87 22.71 -25.46
CA PHE A 217 -8.00 22.20 -26.51
C PHE A 217 -8.47 22.57 -27.92
N THR A 218 -9.77 22.68 -28.16
CA THR A 218 -10.29 23.19 -29.43
C THR A 218 -9.81 24.61 -29.68
N VAL A 219 -9.95 25.52 -28.71
CA VAL A 219 -9.47 26.91 -28.84
C VAL A 219 -7.96 26.93 -29.02
N LYS A 220 -7.23 26.25 -28.14
CA LYS A 220 -5.76 26.18 -28.15
C LYS A 220 -5.22 25.63 -29.47
N GLY A 221 -5.90 24.64 -30.05
CA GLY A 221 -5.52 23.99 -31.31
C GLY A 221 -5.43 24.96 -32.49
N PHE A 222 -6.13 26.10 -32.44
CA PHE A 222 -6.03 27.15 -33.45
C PHE A 222 -5.12 28.30 -33.02
N THR A 223 -5.15 28.71 -31.75
CA THR A 223 -4.38 29.88 -31.29
C THR A 223 -2.88 29.62 -31.26
N MET A 224 -2.46 28.42 -30.86
CA MET A 224 -1.04 28.10 -30.69
C MET A 224 -0.26 28.03 -32.01
N PRO A 225 -0.78 27.41 -33.09
CA PRO A 225 -0.12 27.48 -34.39
C PRO A 225 0.08 28.91 -34.86
N ILE A 226 -0.92 29.80 -34.71
CA ILE A 226 -0.79 31.21 -35.11
C ILE A 226 0.36 31.88 -34.34
N ALA A 227 0.43 31.70 -33.03
CA ALA A 227 1.51 32.25 -32.21
C ALA A 227 2.89 31.70 -32.60
N ALA A 228 2.99 30.38 -32.85
CA ALA A 228 4.23 29.73 -33.26
C ALA A 228 4.70 30.17 -34.66
N PHE A 229 3.79 30.30 -35.63
CA PHE A 229 4.12 30.82 -36.96
C PHE A 229 4.43 32.32 -36.93
N ALA A 230 3.79 33.10 -36.06
CA ALA A 230 4.09 34.52 -35.90
C ALA A 230 5.51 34.75 -35.38
N ILE A 231 5.92 34.04 -34.32
CA ILE A 231 7.28 34.16 -33.79
C ILE A 231 8.31 33.59 -34.78
N PHE A 232 8.01 32.46 -35.44
CA PHE A 232 8.85 31.93 -36.51
C PHE A 232 9.04 32.93 -37.65
N GLY A 233 7.96 33.50 -38.17
CA GLY A 233 8.00 34.49 -39.26
C GLY A 233 8.81 35.73 -38.86
N TRP A 234 8.68 36.17 -37.61
CA TRP A 234 9.51 37.24 -37.06
C TRP A 234 10.99 36.84 -37.07
N CYS A 235 11.35 35.67 -36.52
CA CYS A 235 12.74 35.19 -36.49
C CYS A 235 13.34 34.99 -37.89
N MET A 236 12.54 34.61 -38.88
CA MET A 236 12.99 34.49 -40.27
C MET A 236 13.25 35.84 -40.92
N TYR A 237 12.46 36.86 -40.55
CA TYR A 237 12.57 38.20 -41.12
C TYR A 237 13.70 39.02 -40.48
N THR A 238 13.88 38.94 -39.16
CA THR A 238 14.88 39.71 -38.41
C THR A 238 16.21 38.99 -38.26
N GLY A 239 16.19 37.66 -38.26
CA GLY A 239 17.39 36.82 -38.29
C GLY A 239 17.94 36.66 -39.70
N GLY A 240 18.85 35.69 -39.88
CA GLY A 240 19.44 35.42 -41.20
C GLY A 240 18.63 34.45 -42.09
N GLY A 241 17.36 34.21 -41.73
CA GLY A 241 16.39 33.43 -42.49
C GLY A 241 16.78 31.95 -42.68
N LEU A 242 16.06 31.27 -43.58
CA LEU A 242 16.32 29.86 -43.91
C LEU A 242 17.71 29.61 -44.51
N SER A 243 18.33 30.63 -45.11
CA SER A 243 19.72 30.56 -45.60
C SER A 243 20.75 30.35 -44.48
N SER A 244 20.42 30.77 -43.25
CA SER A 244 21.27 30.58 -42.07
C SER A 244 21.24 29.16 -41.51
N MET A 245 20.35 28.29 -42.00
CA MET A 245 20.34 26.89 -41.59
C MET A 245 21.63 26.15 -41.97
N LYS A 246 22.40 26.66 -42.94
CA LYS A 246 23.74 26.14 -43.24
C LYS A 246 24.69 26.27 -42.05
N MET A 247 24.56 27.33 -41.25
CA MET A 247 25.36 27.49 -40.02
C MET A 247 25.05 26.41 -38.98
N ALA A 248 23.81 25.94 -38.91
CA ALA A 248 23.43 24.80 -38.08
C ALA A 248 24.06 23.49 -38.59
N SER A 249 24.22 23.36 -39.91
CA SER A 249 24.99 22.26 -40.51
C SER A 249 26.47 22.38 -40.16
N ASP A 250 27.07 23.57 -40.25
CA ASP A 250 28.50 23.79 -39.96
C ASP A 250 28.82 23.55 -38.46
N VAL A 251 27.96 24.02 -37.56
CA VAL A 251 28.07 23.76 -36.11
C VAL A 251 27.86 22.28 -35.82
N GLY A 252 26.87 21.64 -36.43
CA GLY A 252 26.67 20.18 -36.33
C GLY A 252 27.87 19.38 -36.83
N GLU A 253 28.48 19.78 -37.95
CA GLU A 253 29.70 19.18 -38.50
C GLU A 253 30.92 19.39 -37.58
N SER A 254 31.02 20.54 -36.91
CA SER A 254 32.09 20.82 -35.94
C SER A 254 31.90 20.08 -34.61
N LEU A 255 30.65 19.82 -34.22
CA LEU A 255 30.25 19.07 -33.03
C LEU A 255 30.06 17.57 -33.31
N ALA A 256 30.27 17.13 -34.56
CA ALA A 256 30.18 15.73 -34.95
C ALA A 256 31.23 14.96 -34.16
N ASP A 257 30.76 14.29 -33.11
CA ASP A 257 31.58 13.42 -32.28
C ASP A 257 32.14 12.27 -33.15
N LYS A 258 33.11 11.47 -32.67
CA LYS A 258 33.53 10.22 -33.37
C LYS A 258 32.39 9.17 -33.50
N THR A 259 31.17 9.52 -33.07
CA THR A 259 29.98 8.70 -33.09
C THR A 259 29.41 8.61 -34.52
N PRO A 260 29.22 7.40 -35.07
CA PRO A 260 28.62 7.22 -36.38
C PRO A 260 27.24 7.89 -36.50
N LEU A 261 26.98 8.53 -37.65
CA LEU A 261 25.75 9.27 -37.95
C LEU A 261 24.46 8.53 -37.59
N GLY A 262 24.40 7.21 -37.84
CA GLY A 262 23.23 6.39 -37.52
C GLY A 262 22.83 6.45 -36.04
N TRP A 263 23.81 6.47 -35.13
CA TRP A 263 23.55 6.56 -33.69
C TRP A 263 23.04 7.95 -33.29
N MET A 264 23.54 9.01 -33.93
CA MET A 264 23.05 10.36 -33.68
C MET A 264 21.59 10.54 -34.15
N ILE A 265 21.23 9.97 -35.30
CA ILE A 265 19.83 9.94 -35.76
C ILE A 265 18.95 9.17 -34.75
N MET A 266 19.42 8.01 -34.24
CA MET A 266 18.70 7.28 -33.19
C MET A 266 18.51 8.12 -31.93
N ASN A 267 19.53 8.87 -31.50
CA ASN A 267 19.44 9.77 -30.35
C ASN A 267 18.40 10.88 -30.59
N GLY A 268 18.37 11.46 -31.79
CA GLY A 268 17.34 12.42 -32.19
C GLY A 268 15.94 11.82 -32.04
N ILE A 269 15.71 10.62 -32.59
CA ILE A 269 14.44 9.89 -32.44
C ILE A 269 14.10 9.66 -30.95
N ASN A 270 15.08 9.25 -30.15
CA ASN A 270 14.91 8.99 -28.73
C ASN A 270 14.50 10.24 -27.94
N VAL A 271 15.08 11.41 -28.25
CA VAL A 271 14.73 12.71 -27.65
C VAL A 271 13.28 13.09 -27.99
N ILE A 272 12.89 12.94 -29.25
CA ILE A 272 11.52 13.22 -29.72
C ILE A 272 10.52 12.31 -29.00
N MET A 273 10.79 11.00 -28.99
CA MET A 273 9.96 10.05 -28.26
C MET A 273 9.93 10.38 -26.77
N GLY A 274 11.02 10.90 -26.20
CA GLY A 274 11.11 11.43 -24.84
C GLY A 274 10.01 12.43 -24.55
N SER A 275 9.93 13.48 -25.35
CA SER A 275 8.94 14.54 -25.18
C SER A 275 7.48 14.06 -25.26
N LEU A 276 7.21 12.93 -25.92
CA LEU A 276 5.87 12.42 -26.19
C LEU A 276 5.47 11.24 -25.31
N SER A 277 6.42 10.41 -24.86
CA SER A 277 6.16 9.11 -24.27
C SER A 277 5.22 9.12 -23.06
N PRO A 278 5.26 10.09 -22.13
CA PRO A 278 4.33 10.13 -21.00
C PRO A 278 2.87 10.26 -21.46
N MET A 279 2.65 10.97 -22.56
CA MET A 279 1.34 11.17 -23.17
C MET A 279 0.89 10.02 -24.06
N LEU A 280 1.83 9.19 -24.53
CA LEU A 280 1.49 7.98 -25.27
C LEU A 280 0.91 6.92 -24.32
N VAL A 281 1.50 6.78 -23.13
CA VAL A 281 1.07 5.81 -22.11
C VAL A 281 -0.34 6.14 -21.58
N ASN A 282 -0.62 7.42 -21.33
CA ASN A 282 -1.89 7.87 -20.73
C ASN A 282 -3.04 8.00 -21.73
N GLN A 283 -2.81 7.70 -23.01
CA GLN A 283 -3.81 7.93 -24.04
C GLN A 283 -5.19 7.27 -23.79
N PRO A 284 -5.30 6.11 -23.13
CA PRO A 284 -6.60 5.58 -22.69
C PRO A 284 -7.42 6.53 -21.79
N ASP A 285 -6.76 7.38 -20.99
CA ASP A 285 -7.44 8.33 -20.09
C ASP A 285 -8.25 9.39 -20.85
N LEU A 286 -7.84 9.71 -22.08
CA LEU A 286 -8.55 10.66 -22.95
C LEU A 286 -9.46 9.95 -23.95
N SER A 287 -8.98 8.89 -24.59
CA SER A 287 -9.74 8.19 -25.64
C SER A 287 -11.02 7.54 -25.13
N ARG A 288 -11.12 7.25 -23.82
CA ARG A 288 -12.34 6.77 -23.18
C ARG A 288 -13.55 7.71 -23.29
N TYR A 289 -13.32 9.01 -23.50
CA TYR A 289 -14.39 10.01 -23.68
C TYR A 289 -14.85 10.15 -25.13
N CYS A 290 -14.27 9.40 -26.07
CA CYS A 290 -14.69 9.42 -27.48
C CYS A 290 -16.03 8.72 -27.68
N ALA A 291 -16.86 9.30 -28.53
CA ALA A 291 -18.18 8.78 -28.88
C ALA A 291 -18.08 7.52 -29.75
N LYS A 292 -17.09 7.46 -30.66
CA LYS A 292 -16.92 6.32 -31.58
C LYS A 292 -15.46 5.86 -31.63
N PRO A 293 -15.18 4.56 -31.82
CA PRO A 293 -13.82 4.04 -31.98
C PRO A 293 -12.99 4.71 -33.07
N ARG A 294 -13.63 5.14 -34.17
CA ARG A 294 -12.94 5.85 -35.26
C ARG A 294 -12.42 7.23 -34.86
N ASP A 295 -13.00 7.85 -33.82
CA ASP A 295 -12.65 9.20 -33.38
C ASP A 295 -11.28 9.20 -32.66
N ALA A 296 -10.88 8.05 -32.11
CA ALA A 296 -9.53 7.76 -31.65
C ALA A 296 -8.74 6.88 -32.65
N GLY A 297 -9.04 7.01 -33.95
CA GLY A 297 -8.43 6.25 -35.04
C GLY A 297 -7.22 6.94 -35.67
N ALA A 298 -6.98 6.68 -36.96
CA ALA A 298 -5.80 7.17 -37.67
C ALA A 298 -5.65 8.70 -37.71
N LEU A 299 -6.75 9.45 -37.68
CA LEU A 299 -6.72 10.92 -37.80
C LEU A 299 -5.95 11.59 -36.65
N GLN A 300 -6.05 11.07 -35.43
CA GLN A 300 -5.22 11.59 -34.33
C GLN A 300 -3.73 11.26 -34.53
N GLY A 301 -3.40 10.09 -35.10
CA GLY A 301 -2.03 9.73 -35.44
C GLY A 301 -1.45 10.68 -36.48
N VAL A 302 -2.20 10.96 -37.55
CA VAL A 302 -1.81 11.95 -38.57
C VAL A 302 -1.60 13.33 -37.93
N SER A 303 -2.49 13.74 -37.01
CA SER A 303 -2.32 15.00 -36.28
C SER A 303 -1.02 15.03 -35.48
N VAL A 304 -0.71 13.98 -34.70
CA VAL A 304 0.55 13.86 -33.95
C VAL A 304 1.75 13.98 -34.88
N PHE A 305 1.75 13.24 -35.99
CA PHE A 305 2.85 13.27 -36.96
C PHE A 305 3.07 14.66 -37.54
N VAL A 306 2.02 15.24 -38.14
CA VAL A 306 2.11 16.54 -38.82
C VAL A 306 2.51 17.64 -37.84
N SER A 307 1.86 17.71 -36.69
CA SER A 307 2.12 18.77 -35.72
C SER A 307 3.50 18.66 -35.07
N SER A 308 3.99 17.44 -34.81
CA SER A 308 5.34 17.22 -34.27
C SER A 308 6.40 17.69 -35.27
N VAL A 309 6.31 17.25 -36.54
CA VAL A 309 7.27 17.63 -37.58
C VAL A 309 7.30 19.14 -37.79
N LEU A 310 6.13 19.78 -37.83
CA LEU A 310 6.03 21.23 -37.99
C LEU A 310 6.65 21.98 -36.82
N VAL A 311 6.20 21.72 -35.58
CA VAL A 311 6.68 22.51 -34.42
C VAL A 311 8.17 22.32 -34.16
N PHE A 312 8.70 21.10 -34.36
CA PHE A 312 10.11 20.84 -34.19
C PHE A 312 10.95 21.60 -35.21
N PHE A 313 10.50 21.62 -36.47
CA PHE A 313 11.13 22.42 -37.51
C PHE A 313 11.08 23.92 -37.19
N LEU A 314 9.93 24.44 -36.75
CA LEU A 314 9.80 25.86 -36.41
C LEU A 314 10.77 26.28 -35.30
N GLY A 315 10.93 25.46 -34.26
CA GLY A 315 11.87 25.73 -33.16
C GLY A 315 13.32 25.71 -33.62
N LEU A 316 13.71 24.66 -34.35
CA LEU A 316 15.06 24.50 -34.88
C LEU A 316 15.44 25.66 -35.82
N ALA A 317 14.58 25.96 -36.79
CA ALA A 317 14.83 27.02 -37.77
C ALA A 317 14.88 28.40 -37.12
N SER A 318 13.98 28.70 -36.16
CA SER A 318 13.99 29.98 -35.47
C SER A 318 15.26 30.21 -34.65
N THR A 319 15.69 29.18 -33.91
CA THR A 319 16.91 29.24 -33.09
C THR A 319 18.14 29.50 -33.95
N THR A 320 18.26 28.78 -35.07
CA THR A 320 19.41 28.88 -35.99
C THR A 320 19.41 30.19 -36.77
N SER A 321 18.24 30.70 -37.17
CA SER A 321 18.10 32.00 -37.85
C SER A 321 18.48 33.18 -36.95
N ILE A 322 18.18 33.12 -35.65
CA ILE A 322 18.55 34.18 -34.72
C ILE A 322 20.03 34.08 -34.33
N GLN A 323 20.52 32.86 -34.09
CA GLN A 323 21.92 32.61 -33.79
C GLN A 323 22.87 33.18 -34.85
N SER A 324 22.46 33.16 -36.13
CA SER A 324 23.30 33.66 -37.21
C SER A 324 23.58 35.16 -37.15
N ILE A 325 22.69 35.94 -36.54
CA ILE A 325 22.81 37.39 -36.44
C ILE A 325 23.26 37.80 -35.03
N TRP A 326 22.73 37.15 -33.99
CA TRP A 326 23.01 37.53 -32.59
C TRP A 326 24.13 36.72 -31.95
N GLY A 327 24.65 35.69 -32.62
CA GLY A 327 25.74 34.84 -32.13
C GLY A 327 25.35 33.88 -31.00
N GLU A 328 24.13 33.99 -30.47
CA GLU A 328 23.64 33.18 -29.35
C GLU A 328 22.44 32.31 -29.77
N ALA A 329 22.45 31.04 -29.35
CA ALA A 329 21.39 30.07 -29.65
C ALA A 329 20.35 30.03 -28.52
N TYR A 330 19.25 30.77 -28.70
CA TYR A 330 18.12 30.75 -27.76
C TYR A 330 17.25 29.51 -27.96
N TRP A 331 17.58 28.43 -27.25
CA TRP A 331 16.90 27.14 -27.38
C TRP A 331 15.50 27.10 -26.72
N ASN A 332 15.12 28.12 -25.97
CA ASN A 332 13.80 28.24 -25.36
C ASN A 332 13.13 29.57 -25.71
N ILE A 333 11.80 29.57 -25.69
CA ILE A 333 11.01 30.72 -26.15
C ILE A 333 11.12 31.93 -25.22
N TRP A 334 11.19 31.74 -23.90
CA TRP A 334 11.20 32.89 -22.98
C TRP A 334 12.51 33.67 -23.06
N ASP A 335 13.65 33.01 -23.25
CA ASP A 335 14.94 33.69 -23.45
C ASP A 335 14.98 34.36 -24.83
N LEU A 336 14.44 33.72 -25.87
CA LEU A 336 14.27 34.35 -27.18
C LEU A 336 13.45 35.64 -27.07
N LEU A 337 12.27 35.57 -26.46
CA LEU A 337 11.40 36.74 -26.26
C LEU A 337 12.06 37.81 -25.37
N GLY A 338 12.83 37.40 -24.37
CA GLY A 338 13.63 38.29 -23.54
C GLY A 338 14.69 39.02 -24.36
N SER A 339 15.42 38.31 -25.22
CA SER A 339 16.45 38.86 -26.09
C SER A 339 15.88 39.80 -27.16
N ILE A 340 14.67 39.53 -27.67
CA ILE A 340 13.95 40.49 -28.52
C ILE A 340 13.75 41.83 -27.80
N LEU A 341 13.40 41.81 -26.51
CA LEU A 341 13.25 43.03 -25.71
C LEU A 341 14.59 43.69 -25.40
N ASP A 342 15.69 42.93 -25.29
CA ASP A 342 17.04 43.47 -25.12
C ASP A 342 17.50 44.24 -26.37
N HIS A 343 17.24 43.70 -27.56
CA HIS A 343 17.61 44.33 -28.83
C HIS A 343 16.64 45.43 -29.28
N TYR A 344 15.34 45.29 -28.97
CA TYR A 344 14.29 46.18 -29.44
C TYR A 344 13.41 46.70 -28.30
N TRP A 345 13.95 47.60 -27.48
CA TRP A 345 13.18 48.23 -26.41
C TRP A 345 12.28 49.39 -26.89
N ASN A 346 11.17 49.07 -27.56
CA ASN A 346 10.17 50.05 -28.02
C ASN A 346 8.72 49.58 -27.75
N PRO A 347 7.71 50.47 -27.80
CA PRO A 347 6.32 50.12 -27.48
C PRO A 347 5.76 48.99 -28.38
N GLY A 348 6.12 48.97 -29.66
CA GLY A 348 5.66 47.94 -30.60
C GLY A 348 6.21 46.56 -30.27
N ALA A 349 7.52 46.46 -30.00
CA ALA A 349 8.16 45.22 -29.58
C ALA A 349 7.62 44.72 -28.23
N ARG A 350 7.43 45.62 -27.26
CA ARG A 350 6.82 45.27 -25.95
C ARG A 350 5.41 44.70 -26.11
N ALA A 351 4.57 45.34 -26.93
CA ALA A 351 3.22 44.87 -27.20
C ALA A 351 3.22 43.51 -27.95
N GLY A 352 4.02 43.39 -29.01
CA GLY A 352 4.15 42.15 -29.78
C GLY A 352 4.60 40.97 -28.92
N VAL A 353 5.69 41.16 -28.16
CA VAL A 353 6.21 40.14 -27.22
C VAL A 353 5.16 39.81 -26.15
N PHE A 354 4.44 40.79 -25.62
CA PHE A 354 3.40 40.54 -24.62
C PHE A 354 2.28 39.65 -25.16
N PHE A 355 1.75 39.91 -26.35
CA PHE A 355 0.67 39.11 -26.92
C PHE A 355 1.11 37.70 -27.32
N VAL A 356 2.33 37.55 -27.85
CA VAL A 356 2.90 36.23 -28.13
C VAL A 356 3.11 35.47 -26.82
N ALA A 357 3.71 36.10 -25.80
CA ALA A 357 3.90 35.52 -24.48
C ALA A 357 2.56 35.12 -23.83
N LEU A 358 1.52 35.95 -23.93
CA LEU A 358 0.18 35.63 -23.44
C LEU A 358 -0.40 34.39 -24.13
N ALA A 359 -0.24 34.26 -25.44
CA ALA A 359 -0.69 33.07 -26.17
C ALA A 359 0.04 31.80 -25.68
N PHE A 360 1.37 31.87 -25.50
CA PHE A 360 2.16 30.77 -24.96
C PHE A 360 1.83 30.46 -23.48
N LEU A 361 1.51 31.47 -22.66
CA LEU A 361 1.07 31.29 -21.28
C LEU A 361 -0.27 30.53 -21.20
N LEU A 362 -1.24 30.91 -22.02
CA LEU A 362 -2.51 30.19 -22.11
C LEU A 362 -2.30 28.76 -22.65
N GLY A 363 -1.39 28.61 -23.62
CA GLY A 363 -1.03 27.32 -24.20
C GLY A 363 -0.40 26.37 -23.19
N VAL A 364 0.52 26.86 -22.36
CA VAL A 364 1.24 26.05 -21.36
C VAL A 364 0.31 25.59 -20.24
N PHE A 365 -0.58 26.46 -19.76
CA PHE A 365 -1.60 26.09 -18.77
C PHE A 365 -2.46 24.92 -19.28
N ALA A 366 -2.98 25.05 -20.50
CA ALA A 366 -3.79 24.02 -21.11
C ALA A 366 -3.01 22.70 -21.35
N THR A 367 -1.75 22.77 -21.79
CA THR A 367 -0.87 21.58 -21.85
C THR A 367 -0.70 20.94 -20.48
N ASN A 368 -0.44 21.73 -19.45
CA ASN A 368 -0.19 21.23 -18.10
C ASN A 368 -1.43 20.49 -17.55
N PHE A 369 -2.63 21.00 -17.85
CA PHE A 369 -3.87 20.34 -17.47
C PHE A 369 -4.05 18.98 -18.16
N GLY A 370 -3.96 18.95 -19.49
CA GLY A 370 -4.25 17.74 -20.28
C GLY A 370 -3.18 16.66 -20.19
N ALA A 371 -1.91 17.04 -20.18
CA ALA A 371 -0.79 16.11 -20.27
C ALA A 371 -0.27 15.64 -18.90
N ASN A 372 -0.47 16.43 -17.83
CA ASN A 372 0.17 16.18 -16.54
C ASN A 372 -0.83 16.05 -15.39
N SER A 373 -1.63 17.10 -15.12
CA SER A 373 -2.49 17.10 -13.93
C SER A 373 -3.64 16.09 -14.01
N ILE A 374 -4.33 16.00 -15.16
CA ILE A 374 -5.44 15.05 -15.36
C ILE A 374 -4.93 13.62 -15.35
N PRO A 375 -3.87 13.27 -16.10
CA PRO A 375 -3.31 11.94 -16.04
C PRO A 375 -2.86 11.59 -14.61
N PHE A 376 -2.18 12.48 -13.89
CA PHE A 376 -1.88 12.23 -12.48
C PHE A 376 -3.14 12.00 -11.64
N GLY A 377 -4.19 12.79 -11.88
CA GLY A 377 -5.49 12.61 -11.26
C GLY A 377 -6.08 11.22 -11.50
N ALA A 378 -5.99 10.71 -12.74
CA ALA A 378 -6.40 9.36 -13.09
C ALA A 378 -5.54 8.29 -12.40
N ASP A 379 -4.22 8.47 -12.30
CA ASP A 379 -3.37 7.54 -11.52
C ASP A 379 -3.77 7.47 -10.06
N MET A 380 -4.07 8.64 -9.47
CA MET A 380 -4.49 8.74 -8.08
C MET A 380 -5.81 8.01 -7.83
N THR A 381 -6.74 8.03 -8.80
CA THR A 381 -7.96 7.22 -8.68
C THR A 381 -7.64 5.72 -8.76
N GLY A 382 -6.63 5.33 -9.53
CA GLY A 382 -6.13 3.95 -9.61
C GLY A 382 -5.46 3.46 -8.32
N LEU A 383 -4.60 4.28 -7.71
CA LEU A 383 -3.83 3.96 -6.50
C LEU A 383 -4.67 4.07 -5.22
N PHE A 384 -5.50 5.10 -5.13
CA PHE A 384 -6.29 5.43 -3.94
C PHE A 384 -7.78 5.66 -4.28
N PRO A 385 -8.47 4.68 -4.90
CA PRO A 385 -9.83 4.83 -5.42
C PRO A 385 -10.84 5.31 -4.37
N LYS A 386 -10.65 4.88 -3.12
CA LYS A 386 -11.51 5.23 -1.97
C LYS A 386 -11.46 6.72 -1.59
N PHE A 387 -10.37 7.44 -1.90
CA PHE A 387 -10.13 8.79 -1.37
C PHE A 387 -9.93 9.84 -2.47
N LEU A 388 -9.30 9.47 -3.57
CA LEU A 388 -8.90 10.40 -4.62
C LEU A 388 -9.81 10.25 -5.85
N THR A 389 -10.41 11.37 -6.23
CA THR A 389 -11.03 11.60 -7.54
C THR A 389 -10.02 12.29 -8.45
N ILE A 390 -10.28 12.33 -9.77
CA ILE A 390 -9.38 13.00 -10.72
C ILE A 390 -9.13 14.45 -10.30
N ARG A 391 -10.17 15.18 -9.87
CA ARG A 391 -10.05 16.56 -9.39
C ARG A 391 -9.17 16.68 -8.14
N ARG A 392 -9.35 15.79 -7.16
CA ARG A 392 -8.53 15.78 -5.94
C ARG A 392 -7.07 15.46 -6.27
N GLY A 393 -6.85 14.52 -7.19
CA GLY A 393 -5.51 14.18 -7.68
C GLY A 393 -4.87 15.34 -8.45
N GLN A 394 -5.61 16.09 -9.28
CA GLN A 394 -5.09 17.29 -9.96
C GLN A 394 -4.54 18.33 -8.95
N VAL A 395 -5.28 18.59 -7.86
CA VAL A 395 -4.81 19.50 -6.80
C VAL A 395 -3.57 18.95 -6.10
N LEU A 396 -3.53 17.65 -5.82
CA LEU A 396 -2.35 17.00 -5.23
C LEU A 396 -1.13 17.10 -6.16
N CYS A 397 -1.32 16.94 -7.47
CA CYS A 397 -0.27 17.11 -8.48
C CYS A 397 0.36 18.50 -8.38
N ALA A 398 -0.47 19.53 -8.25
CA ALA A 398 -0.01 20.92 -8.18
C ALA A 398 0.81 21.23 -6.94
N VAL A 399 0.44 20.65 -5.79
CA VAL A 399 1.22 20.79 -4.56
C VAL A 399 2.55 20.06 -4.68
N LEU A 400 2.54 18.82 -5.18
CA LEU A 400 3.75 18.01 -5.33
C LEU A 400 4.70 18.55 -6.40
N GLY A 401 4.18 19.16 -7.47
CA GLY A 401 4.99 19.72 -8.55
C GLY A 401 5.90 20.87 -8.12
N VAL A 402 5.52 21.61 -7.07
CA VAL A 402 6.38 22.64 -6.46
C VAL A 402 7.60 22.00 -5.79
N ALA A 403 7.42 20.85 -5.13
CA ALA A 403 8.48 20.15 -4.41
C ALA A 403 9.55 19.52 -5.32
N VAL A 404 9.29 19.42 -6.64
CA VAL A 404 10.24 18.89 -7.62
C VAL A 404 11.42 19.83 -7.88
N VAL A 405 11.28 21.13 -7.59
CA VAL A 405 12.35 22.13 -7.87
C VAL A 405 12.69 22.12 -9.38
N PRO A 406 11.70 22.35 -10.27
CA PRO A 406 11.83 22.09 -11.72
C PRO A 406 12.92 22.90 -12.42
N TRP A 407 13.31 24.06 -11.89
CA TRP A 407 14.38 24.89 -12.45
C TRP A 407 15.74 24.18 -12.48
N LYS A 408 16.01 23.22 -11.58
CA LYS A 408 17.22 22.40 -11.61
C LYS A 408 17.29 21.49 -12.84
N LEU A 409 16.13 21.03 -13.34
CA LEU A 409 16.03 20.21 -14.55
C LEU A 409 16.08 21.05 -15.83
N MET A 410 15.80 22.35 -15.73
CA MET A 410 15.71 23.29 -16.85
C MET A 410 16.91 24.25 -16.95
N ALA A 411 17.97 24.02 -16.16
CA ALA A 411 19.12 24.92 -16.09
C ALA A 411 19.82 25.13 -17.45
N ASN A 412 19.86 24.11 -18.30
CA ASN A 412 20.38 24.19 -19.67
C ASN A 412 19.82 23.07 -20.56
N ALA A 413 20.07 23.17 -21.88
CA ALA A 413 19.59 22.21 -22.87
C ALA A 413 20.06 20.77 -22.61
N SER A 414 21.30 20.58 -22.14
CA SER A 414 21.84 19.24 -21.85
C SER A 414 21.14 18.57 -20.66
N ALA A 415 20.86 19.32 -19.59
CA ALA A 415 20.09 18.85 -18.44
C ALA A 415 18.66 18.45 -18.86
N PHE A 416 18.02 19.26 -19.71
CA PHE A 416 16.70 18.98 -20.27
C PHE A 416 16.69 17.68 -21.11
N LEU A 417 17.66 17.53 -22.02
CA LEU A 417 17.79 16.32 -22.85
C LEU A 417 18.09 15.07 -22.02
N SER A 418 18.93 15.20 -20.98
CA SER A 418 19.26 14.10 -20.06
C SER A 418 18.03 13.64 -19.28
N PHE A 419 17.20 14.58 -18.83
CA PHE A 419 15.90 14.29 -18.23
C PHE A 419 14.99 13.52 -19.20
N LEU A 420 14.82 14.01 -20.44
CA LEU A 420 13.98 13.35 -21.46
C LEU A 420 14.39 11.90 -21.73
N GLY A 421 15.70 11.62 -21.79
CA GLY A 421 16.19 10.26 -21.99
C GLY A 421 15.95 9.35 -20.77
N SER A 422 16.01 9.91 -19.56
CA SER A 422 16.10 9.12 -18.32
C SER A 422 14.83 8.37 -17.96
N TYR A 423 13.64 8.97 -18.10
CA TYR A 423 12.39 8.28 -17.79
C TYR A 423 11.89 7.42 -18.96
N ASN A 424 12.39 7.70 -20.17
CA ASN A 424 11.89 7.09 -21.39
C ASN A 424 12.11 5.59 -21.43
N ILE A 425 13.25 5.14 -20.89
CA ILE A 425 13.61 3.73 -20.76
C ILE A 425 12.65 2.93 -19.86
N PHE A 426 11.83 3.61 -19.05
CA PHE A 426 10.80 3.00 -18.21
C PHE A 426 9.40 3.04 -18.85
N MET A 427 9.09 4.10 -19.61
CA MET A 427 7.78 4.29 -20.24
C MET A 427 7.61 3.46 -21.52
N ALA A 428 8.66 3.38 -22.35
CA ALA A 428 8.66 2.60 -23.58
C ALA A 428 8.34 1.11 -23.37
N PRO A 429 9.00 0.37 -22.45
CA PRO A 429 8.67 -1.04 -22.20
C PRO A 429 7.27 -1.22 -21.60
N LEU A 430 6.74 -0.22 -20.87
CA LEU A 430 5.38 -0.27 -20.34
C LEU A 430 4.33 -0.18 -21.47
N CYS A 431 4.52 0.75 -22.42
CA CYS A 431 3.71 0.80 -23.64
C CYS A 431 3.77 -0.52 -24.40
N ALA A 432 4.97 -1.09 -24.55
CA ALA A 432 5.17 -2.35 -25.28
C ALA A 432 4.34 -3.49 -24.67
N VAL A 433 4.44 -3.70 -23.35
CA VAL A 433 3.69 -4.77 -22.67
C VAL A 433 2.19 -4.59 -22.84
N ILE A 434 1.64 -3.39 -22.65
CA ILE A 434 0.21 -3.14 -22.79
C ILE A 434 -0.28 -3.36 -24.23
N ILE A 435 0.45 -2.83 -25.22
CA ILE A 435 0.09 -2.98 -26.64
C ILE A 435 0.13 -4.45 -27.05
N VAL A 436 1.18 -5.17 -26.66
CA VAL A 436 1.36 -6.58 -27.02
C VAL A 436 0.34 -7.46 -26.32
N ASP A 437 0.10 -7.23 -25.03
CA ASP A 437 -0.94 -7.93 -24.26
C ASP A 437 -2.30 -7.77 -24.91
N TYR A 438 -2.69 -6.52 -25.21
CA TYR A 438 -3.95 -6.22 -25.85
C TYR A 438 -4.04 -6.86 -27.24
N ALA A 439 -3.11 -6.57 -28.15
CA ALA A 439 -3.23 -6.96 -29.55
C ALA A 439 -2.90 -8.45 -29.77
N PHE A 440 -1.77 -8.94 -29.28
CA PHE A 440 -1.27 -10.26 -29.67
C PHE A 440 -1.77 -11.37 -28.75
N ILE A 441 -1.80 -11.12 -27.43
CA ILE A 441 -2.15 -12.18 -26.49
C ILE A 441 -3.66 -12.28 -26.27
N ARG A 442 -4.33 -11.15 -26.07
CA ARG A 442 -5.79 -11.09 -25.83
C ARG A 442 -6.62 -10.96 -27.09
N LYS A 443 -6.00 -10.73 -28.25
CA LYS A 443 -6.69 -10.38 -29.52
C LYS A 443 -7.71 -9.25 -29.34
N GLY A 444 -7.39 -8.29 -28.49
CA GLY A 444 -8.22 -7.14 -28.17
C GLY A 444 -9.40 -7.43 -27.25
N ASN A 445 -9.49 -8.60 -26.60
CA ASN A 445 -10.57 -8.95 -25.67
C ASN A 445 -10.20 -8.65 -24.20
N VAL A 446 -10.91 -7.72 -23.56
CA VAL A 446 -10.74 -7.33 -22.15
C VAL A 446 -12.09 -7.41 -21.45
N HIS A 447 -12.17 -8.20 -20.38
CA HIS A 447 -13.37 -8.36 -19.59
C HIS A 447 -13.42 -7.27 -18.51
N VAL A 448 -14.18 -6.21 -18.76
CA VAL A 448 -14.19 -4.98 -17.96
C VAL A 448 -14.56 -5.22 -16.49
N PRO A 449 -15.60 -6.01 -16.15
CA PRO A 449 -15.94 -6.28 -14.75
C PRO A 449 -14.78 -6.87 -13.94
N SER A 450 -14.00 -7.78 -14.55
CA SER A 450 -12.86 -8.39 -13.85
C SER A 450 -11.73 -7.41 -13.56
N CYS A 451 -11.64 -6.26 -14.23
CA CYS A 451 -10.69 -5.20 -13.88
C CYS A 451 -11.00 -4.51 -12.55
N TYR A 452 -12.15 -4.82 -11.94
CA TYR A 452 -12.60 -4.29 -10.65
C TYR A 452 -12.84 -5.42 -9.62
N ASP A 453 -12.43 -6.65 -9.95
CA ASP A 453 -12.50 -7.81 -9.07
C ASP A 453 -11.11 -8.18 -8.55
N GLY A 454 -10.85 -7.86 -7.27
CA GLY A 454 -9.61 -8.23 -6.60
C GLY A 454 -9.60 -9.62 -5.97
N SER A 455 -10.66 -10.42 -6.15
CA SER A 455 -10.75 -11.76 -5.57
C SER A 455 -9.60 -12.66 -6.03
N LYS A 456 -9.20 -13.61 -5.18
CA LYS A 456 -8.12 -14.57 -5.46
C LYS A 456 -8.37 -15.41 -6.74
N TYR A 457 -9.63 -15.53 -7.14
CA TYR A 457 -10.06 -16.31 -8.31
C TYR A 457 -10.43 -15.43 -9.52
N GLY A 458 -10.33 -14.11 -9.39
CA GLY A 458 -10.60 -13.14 -10.44
C GLY A 458 -9.64 -13.29 -11.63
N LEU A 459 -10.13 -12.95 -12.82
CA LEU A 459 -9.40 -13.16 -14.08
C LEU A 459 -8.02 -12.49 -14.10
N TYR A 460 -7.92 -11.27 -13.55
CA TYR A 460 -6.68 -10.48 -13.52
C TYR A 460 -5.93 -10.58 -12.18
N HIS A 461 -6.28 -11.55 -11.34
CA HIS A 461 -5.51 -11.84 -10.13
C HIS A 461 -4.18 -12.55 -10.45
N PHE A 462 -4.05 -13.23 -11.59
CA PHE A 462 -2.82 -13.95 -11.97
C PHE A 462 -2.22 -14.77 -10.80
N TRP A 463 -0.94 -14.57 -10.46
CA TRP A 463 -0.31 -15.15 -9.29
C TRP A 463 -0.14 -14.08 -8.20
N SER A 464 -0.92 -14.21 -7.13
CA SER A 464 -0.94 -13.28 -5.99
C SER A 464 -1.20 -11.81 -6.37
N GLY A 465 -2.02 -11.57 -7.39
CA GLY A 465 -2.37 -10.26 -7.94
C GLY A 465 -1.36 -9.65 -8.91
N VAL A 466 -0.32 -10.38 -9.33
CA VAL A 466 0.75 -9.88 -10.19
C VAL A 466 0.90 -10.73 -11.44
N ASN A 467 0.94 -10.08 -12.61
CA ASN A 467 1.38 -10.72 -13.84
C ASN A 467 2.91 -10.64 -13.94
N TRP A 468 3.61 -11.65 -13.42
CA TRP A 468 5.07 -11.68 -13.46
C TRP A 468 5.67 -11.69 -14.87
N ILE A 469 4.93 -12.18 -15.87
CA ILE A 469 5.41 -12.13 -17.26
C ILE A 469 5.49 -10.67 -17.73
N GLY A 470 4.48 -9.86 -17.40
CA GLY A 470 4.48 -8.42 -17.67
C GLY A 470 5.59 -7.68 -16.94
N VAL A 471 5.76 -7.98 -15.65
CA VAL A 471 6.81 -7.38 -14.81
C VAL A 471 8.21 -7.74 -15.32
N ILE A 472 8.47 -9.01 -15.64
CA ILE A 472 9.77 -9.47 -16.15
C ILE A 472 10.06 -8.88 -17.53
N ALA A 473 9.07 -8.84 -18.43
CA ALA A 473 9.24 -8.22 -19.74
C ALA A 473 9.59 -6.74 -19.63
N TRP A 474 8.90 -6.02 -18.74
CA TRP A 474 9.22 -4.62 -18.46
C TRP A 474 10.62 -4.45 -17.85
N LEU A 475 10.98 -5.30 -16.87
CA LEU A 475 12.27 -5.23 -16.18
C LEU A 475 13.43 -5.50 -17.16
N LEU A 476 13.34 -6.56 -17.97
CA LEU A 476 14.37 -6.90 -18.94
C LEU A 476 14.48 -5.84 -20.04
N GLY A 477 13.35 -5.28 -20.49
CA GLY A 477 13.34 -4.14 -21.40
C GLY A 477 14.05 -2.92 -20.81
N THR A 478 13.68 -2.51 -19.60
CA THR A 478 14.25 -1.35 -18.90
C THR A 478 15.74 -1.52 -18.64
N THR A 479 16.17 -2.72 -18.24
CA THR A 479 17.58 -3.00 -17.88
C THR A 479 18.54 -2.74 -19.05
N MET A 480 18.10 -2.89 -20.29
CA MET A 480 18.91 -2.56 -21.47
C MET A 480 19.27 -1.07 -21.57
N GLY A 481 18.42 -0.18 -21.03
CA GLY A 481 18.65 1.26 -21.04
C GLY A 481 19.47 1.78 -19.85
N ILE A 482 19.58 1.01 -18.76
CA ILE A 482 20.19 1.46 -17.49
C ILE A 482 21.70 1.75 -17.61
N PRO A 483 22.55 0.88 -18.20
CA PRO A 483 23.99 1.19 -18.35
C PRO A 483 24.23 2.49 -19.11
N GLY A 484 23.41 2.72 -20.13
CA GLY A 484 23.39 3.95 -20.91
C GLY A 484 23.03 5.20 -20.10
N LEU A 485 21.99 5.09 -19.27
CA LEU A 485 21.58 6.15 -18.34
C LEU A 485 22.68 6.47 -17.33
N ILE A 486 23.37 5.46 -16.79
CA ILE A 486 24.53 5.67 -15.90
C ILE A 486 25.63 6.42 -16.65
N GLY A 487 25.91 6.03 -17.90
CA GLY A 487 26.89 6.68 -18.76
C GLY A 487 26.58 8.15 -19.08
N GLN A 488 25.30 8.54 -19.10
CA GLN A 488 24.89 9.95 -19.28
C GLN A 488 25.39 10.84 -18.14
N TYR A 489 25.42 10.33 -16.91
CA TYR A 489 25.89 11.07 -15.73
C TYR A 489 27.34 10.77 -15.35
N GLN A 490 27.86 9.61 -15.75
CA GLN A 490 29.22 9.15 -15.47
C GLN A 490 29.86 8.54 -16.73
N PRO A 491 30.26 9.37 -17.72
CA PRO A 491 30.72 8.90 -19.02
C PRO A 491 31.94 7.98 -18.95
N GLN A 492 32.79 8.17 -17.93
CA GLN A 492 34.04 7.44 -17.75
C GLN A 492 33.84 5.99 -17.28
N LEU A 493 32.67 5.65 -16.75
CA LEU A 493 32.40 4.33 -16.15
C LEU A 493 31.93 3.31 -17.17
N MET A 494 31.40 3.73 -18.32
CA MET A 494 30.65 2.87 -19.24
C MET A 494 31.31 2.79 -20.62
N SER A 495 31.10 1.66 -21.29
CA SER A 495 31.58 1.44 -22.67
C SER A 495 30.79 2.25 -23.69
N ASP A 496 31.39 2.49 -24.87
CA ASP A 496 30.68 3.13 -25.99
C ASP A 496 29.44 2.34 -26.44
N ALA A 497 29.46 1.01 -26.34
CA ALA A 497 28.29 0.19 -26.62
C ALA A 497 27.09 0.53 -25.72
N SER A 498 27.32 0.77 -24.43
CA SER A 498 26.28 1.18 -23.48
C SER A 498 25.74 2.58 -23.81
N ARG A 499 26.60 3.50 -24.25
CA ARG A 499 26.18 4.84 -24.71
C ARG A 499 25.32 4.74 -25.96
N TYR A 500 25.69 3.92 -26.94
CA TYR A 500 24.91 3.68 -28.15
C TYR A 500 23.55 3.02 -27.88
N MET A 501 23.48 2.07 -26.94
CA MET A 501 22.21 1.49 -26.49
C MET A 501 21.27 2.55 -25.90
N TYR A 502 21.80 3.54 -25.17
CA TYR A 502 21.01 4.66 -24.66
C TYR A 502 20.46 5.56 -25.76
N MET A 503 21.25 5.82 -26.80
CA MET A 503 20.84 6.62 -27.96
C MET A 503 19.65 6.00 -28.69
N MET A 504 19.48 4.67 -28.63
CA MET A 504 18.28 3.98 -29.11
C MET A 504 17.28 3.60 -28.02
N GLY A 505 17.38 4.23 -26.83
CA GLY A 505 16.74 3.77 -25.60
C GLY A 505 15.25 3.46 -25.72
N TRP A 506 14.45 4.36 -26.29
CA TRP A 506 13.01 4.13 -26.45
C TRP A 506 12.73 2.90 -27.33
N ILE A 507 13.33 2.82 -28.52
CA ILE A 507 13.09 1.72 -29.48
C ILE A 507 13.61 0.40 -28.91
N LEU A 508 14.83 0.39 -28.35
CA LEU A 508 15.46 -0.79 -27.79
C LEU A 508 14.62 -1.36 -26.65
N THR A 509 14.30 -0.54 -25.64
CA THR A 509 13.55 -1.01 -24.48
C THR A 509 12.12 -1.42 -24.83
N PHE A 510 11.47 -0.73 -25.79
CA PHE A 510 10.16 -1.14 -26.34
C PHE A 510 10.22 -2.51 -27.01
N VAL A 511 11.14 -2.69 -27.97
CA VAL A 511 11.25 -3.93 -28.75
C VAL A 511 11.65 -5.09 -27.86
N THR A 512 12.60 -4.90 -26.94
CA THR A 512 13.01 -5.93 -25.99
C THR A 512 11.83 -6.37 -25.12
N ALA A 513 11.09 -5.43 -24.52
CA ALA A 513 9.92 -5.79 -23.70
C ALA A 513 8.83 -6.47 -24.52
N ALA A 514 8.56 -6.01 -25.74
CA ALA A 514 7.59 -6.63 -26.65
C ALA A 514 7.97 -8.09 -26.96
N VAL A 515 9.22 -8.33 -27.37
CA VAL A 515 9.72 -9.66 -27.72
C VAL A 515 9.70 -10.57 -26.50
N VAL A 516 10.21 -10.11 -25.35
CA VAL A 516 10.22 -10.90 -24.11
C VAL A 516 8.79 -11.26 -23.69
N TYR A 517 7.85 -10.32 -23.74
CA TYR A 517 6.46 -10.59 -23.37
C TYR A 517 5.81 -11.62 -24.31
N ILE A 518 6.03 -11.51 -25.63
CA ILE A 518 5.55 -12.51 -26.60
C ILE A 518 6.14 -13.88 -26.28
N VAL A 519 7.48 -13.97 -26.23
CA VAL A 519 8.20 -15.24 -26.07
C VAL A 519 7.85 -15.92 -24.74
N ALA A 520 7.79 -15.17 -23.65
CA ALA A 520 7.43 -15.71 -22.33
C ALA A 520 5.95 -16.12 -22.24
N SER A 521 5.07 -15.53 -23.06
CA SER A 521 3.65 -15.87 -23.09
C SER A 521 3.34 -17.10 -23.97
N LEU A 522 4.19 -17.45 -24.95
CA LEU A 522 3.96 -18.56 -25.87
C LEU A 522 3.80 -19.93 -25.17
N PRO A 523 4.67 -20.36 -24.23
CA PRO A 523 4.56 -21.68 -23.59
C PRO A 523 3.34 -21.81 -22.67
N ILE A 524 2.77 -20.69 -22.24
CA ILE A 524 1.70 -20.61 -21.24
C ILE A 524 0.38 -20.16 -21.89
N LYS A 525 0.37 -19.94 -23.21
CA LYS A 525 -0.78 -19.44 -23.97
C LYS A 525 -2.04 -20.30 -23.80
N SER A 526 -1.90 -21.62 -23.67
CA SER A 526 -3.02 -22.53 -23.39
C SER A 526 -3.56 -22.45 -21.95
N ARG A 527 -2.77 -21.90 -21.02
CA ARG A 527 -3.12 -21.70 -19.61
C ARG A 527 -3.55 -20.26 -19.30
N TRP A 528 -3.33 -19.32 -20.21
CA TRP A 528 -3.79 -17.94 -20.07
C TRP A 528 -5.29 -17.86 -20.28
N ARG A 529 -6.00 -17.59 -19.19
CA ARG A 529 -7.44 -17.36 -19.22
C ARG A 529 -7.69 -15.94 -19.74
N ILE A 530 -8.33 -15.86 -20.90
CA ILE A 530 -8.76 -14.59 -21.51
C ILE A 530 -10.16 -14.21 -21.05
N PHE A 531 -11.01 -15.21 -20.79
CA PHE A 531 -12.38 -15.05 -20.33
C PHE A 531 -12.53 -15.58 -18.89
N PRO A 532 -13.52 -15.06 -18.13
CA PRO A 532 -13.84 -15.56 -16.80
C PRO A 532 -14.27 -17.05 -16.81
N ARG A 533 -14.33 -17.66 -15.62
CA ARG A 533 -14.59 -19.10 -15.43
C ARG A 533 -16.03 -19.40 -15.88
N GLY A 534 -16.23 -20.46 -16.65
CA GLY A 534 -17.55 -20.81 -17.20
C GLY A 534 -17.94 -20.03 -18.44
N ARG A 535 -17.02 -19.26 -19.04
CA ARG A 535 -17.18 -18.54 -20.33
C ARG A 535 -16.03 -18.85 -21.28
N GLU A 536 -15.32 -19.96 -21.09
CA GLU A 536 -14.17 -20.36 -21.91
C GLU A 536 -14.55 -20.74 -23.36
N ASP A 537 -15.82 -21.01 -23.62
CA ASP A 537 -16.42 -21.32 -24.92
C ASP A 537 -16.67 -20.07 -25.79
N ALA A 538 -16.52 -18.87 -25.22
CA ALA A 538 -16.74 -17.63 -25.95
C ALA A 538 -15.77 -17.47 -27.15
N PRO A 539 -16.23 -16.87 -28.27
CA PRO A 539 -15.41 -16.71 -29.47
C PRO A 539 -14.11 -15.93 -29.23
N PHE A 540 -12.96 -16.58 -29.40
CA PHE A 540 -11.64 -15.95 -29.30
C PHE A 540 -11.17 -15.33 -30.63
N THR A 541 -11.95 -14.35 -31.12
CA THR A 541 -11.66 -13.56 -32.33
C THR A 541 -11.30 -12.12 -31.97
N TRP A 542 -10.80 -11.35 -32.96
CA TRP A 542 -10.31 -9.99 -32.73
C TRP A 542 -11.42 -9.07 -32.21
N GLU A 543 -11.25 -8.56 -30.99
CA GLU A 543 -12.13 -7.61 -30.30
C GLU A 543 -13.60 -8.05 -30.20
N TRP A 544 -13.85 -9.36 -30.14
CA TRP A 544 -15.20 -9.90 -30.01
C TRP A 544 -15.95 -9.28 -28.82
N LEU A 545 -15.31 -9.21 -27.64
CA LEU A 545 -15.91 -8.68 -26.42
C LEU A 545 -16.07 -7.14 -26.43
N ALA A 546 -15.37 -6.44 -27.33
CA ALA A 546 -15.50 -4.99 -27.48
C ALA A 546 -16.64 -4.57 -28.44
N ASN A 547 -17.03 -5.45 -29.34
CA ASN A 547 -17.94 -5.14 -30.45
C ASN A 547 -19.39 -5.48 -30.12
N GLU A 548 -20.31 -5.10 -31.02
CA GLU A 548 -21.76 -5.39 -30.90
C GLU A 548 -22.38 -4.88 -29.59
N GLY A 549 -21.88 -3.76 -29.07
CA GLY A 549 -22.42 -3.12 -27.85
C GLY A 549 -22.00 -3.78 -26.54
N ARG A 550 -21.21 -4.86 -26.57
CA ARG A 550 -20.71 -5.57 -25.37
C ARG A 550 -19.79 -4.71 -24.52
N GLU A 551 -18.88 -3.94 -25.12
CA GLU A 551 -17.97 -3.01 -24.43
C GLU A 551 -17.22 -3.65 -23.24
N GLY A 552 -16.89 -4.93 -23.32
CA GLY A 552 -16.20 -5.66 -22.24
C GLY A 552 -17.09 -6.46 -21.29
N PHE A 553 -18.40 -6.52 -21.55
CA PHE A 553 -19.39 -7.21 -20.74
C PHE A 553 -20.00 -8.39 -21.51
N PHE A 554 -20.24 -9.50 -20.82
CA PHE A 554 -21.10 -10.59 -21.27
C PHE A 554 -22.57 -10.30 -20.93
N ASP A 555 -23.47 -11.03 -21.58
CA ASP A 555 -24.89 -11.03 -21.24
C ASP A 555 -25.08 -11.46 -19.78
N GLY A 556 -25.77 -10.62 -19.01
CA GLY A 556 -25.96 -10.78 -17.57
C GLY A 556 -24.96 -10.02 -16.68
N ASP A 557 -23.80 -9.58 -17.18
CA ASP A 557 -22.83 -8.86 -16.33
C ASP A 557 -23.34 -7.48 -15.88
N ARG A 558 -24.10 -6.80 -16.74
CA ARG A 558 -24.70 -5.49 -16.45
C ARG A 558 -25.93 -5.59 -15.53
N GLU A 559 -26.58 -6.76 -15.49
CA GLU A 559 -27.80 -7.03 -14.72
C GLU A 559 -27.47 -7.64 -13.34
N ALA A 560 -26.45 -8.50 -13.28
CA ALA A 560 -25.93 -9.09 -12.04
C ALA A 560 -25.34 -8.03 -11.09
N GLN A 561 -24.95 -6.86 -11.60
CA GLN A 561 -24.45 -5.77 -10.76
C GLN A 561 -25.53 -4.99 -10.01
N THR A 562 -26.82 -5.27 -10.26
CA THR A 562 -27.91 -4.85 -9.37
C THR A 562 -28.18 -5.83 -8.22
N VAL A 563 -27.72 -7.09 -8.29
CA VAL A 563 -27.88 -8.08 -7.22
C VAL A 563 -26.75 -9.11 -7.26
N ILE A 564 -25.74 -8.93 -6.40
CA ILE A 564 -25.02 -10.04 -5.73
C ILE A 564 -25.01 -9.72 -4.23
N TYR A 565 -26.20 -9.76 -3.62
CA TYR A 565 -26.35 -10.27 -2.26
C TYR A 565 -26.76 -11.74 -2.38
N ALA A 566 -26.42 -12.54 -1.38
CA ALA A 566 -27.12 -13.79 -1.09
C ALA A 566 -28.66 -13.55 -1.13
N PRO A 567 -29.47 -14.54 -1.52
CA PRO A 567 -30.82 -14.31 -2.06
C PRO A 567 -31.76 -13.59 -1.08
N PRO A 568 -32.54 -12.60 -1.56
CA PRO A 568 -33.78 -12.19 -0.92
C PRO A 568 -34.84 -13.28 -1.07
N THR A 569 -35.65 -13.44 -0.03
CA THR A 569 -36.91 -14.21 0.04
C THR A 569 -37.81 -13.96 -1.18
N PRO A 570 -38.60 -14.94 -1.66
CA PRO A 570 -39.48 -14.73 -2.81
C PRO A 570 -40.61 -13.77 -2.45
N THR A 571 -40.85 -12.77 -3.30
CA THR A 571 -42.09 -12.01 -3.32
C THR A 571 -43.10 -12.71 -4.24
N GLY A 572 -44.20 -13.19 -3.66
CA GLY A 572 -45.39 -13.61 -4.40
C GLY A 572 -46.24 -12.39 -4.79
N THR A 573 -46.32 -12.17 -6.10
CA THR A 573 -47.46 -11.71 -6.93
C THR A 573 -48.56 -10.82 -6.34
N ASP A 574 -48.69 -9.68 -7.01
CA ASP A 574 -49.90 -9.06 -7.59
C ASP A 574 -50.96 -8.41 -6.67
N GLY A 575 -51.29 -7.16 -7.00
CA GLY A 575 -52.62 -6.60 -6.71
C GLY A 575 -52.68 -5.10 -6.42
N GLU A 576 -52.81 -4.31 -7.50
CA GLU A 576 -53.67 -3.12 -7.62
C GLU A 576 -53.32 -1.76 -6.97
N GLU A 577 -53.43 -0.78 -7.87
CA GLU A 577 -53.49 0.68 -7.79
C GLU A 577 -54.21 1.32 -6.59
N ALA A 578 -53.73 2.51 -6.18
CA ALA A 578 -54.47 3.80 -6.27
C ALA A 578 -54.21 4.78 -5.10
N GLN A 579 -53.83 6.01 -5.48
CA GLN A 579 -54.21 7.34 -4.99
C GLN A 579 -54.18 7.77 -3.50
N PHE A 580 -53.52 8.93 -3.31
CA PHE A 580 -53.81 10.09 -2.45
C PHE A 580 -54.20 9.92 -0.97
N GLY A 581 -53.60 10.78 -0.12
CA GLY A 581 -54.39 11.44 0.92
C GLY A 581 -53.74 11.58 2.29
N GLU A 582 -53.58 12.83 2.68
CA GLU A 582 -53.26 13.32 4.02
C GLU A 582 -54.26 12.89 5.12
N LYS A 583 -53.76 12.94 6.38
CA LYS A 583 -54.45 13.11 7.68
C LYS A 583 -55.01 11.90 8.43
N GLY A 584 -54.51 11.75 9.67
CA GLY A 584 -55.37 11.86 10.86
C GLY A 584 -55.78 10.56 11.57
N GLY A 585 -55.32 10.42 12.82
CA GLY A 585 -56.20 10.11 13.98
C GLY A 585 -56.79 8.70 14.17
N ARG A 586 -56.22 7.99 15.15
CA ARG A 586 -56.88 7.33 16.31
C ARG A 586 -58.06 6.32 16.15
N PHE A 587 -57.82 5.13 16.75
CA PHE A 587 -58.75 4.23 17.48
C PHE A 587 -59.83 3.49 16.65
N THR A 588 -60.34 2.28 16.91
CA THR A 588 -60.25 1.19 17.93
C THR A 588 -61.10 0.00 17.42
N HIS A 589 -60.81 -1.23 17.89
CA HIS A 589 -61.74 -2.39 18.13
C HIS A 589 -62.47 -3.02 16.91
N ARG A 590 -62.80 -4.32 16.80
CA ARG A 590 -62.77 -5.52 17.68
C ARG A 590 -63.01 -6.75 16.79
N GLN A 591 -62.36 -7.87 17.15
CA GLN A 591 -62.82 -9.27 17.11
C GLN A 591 -63.27 -9.95 15.80
N ARG A 592 -62.51 -10.98 15.39
CA ARG A 592 -63.04 -12.35 15.19
C ARG A 592 -61.94 -13.42 15.34
N GLN A 593 -62.02 -14.11 16.48
CA GLN A 593 -61.72 -15.51 16.80
C GLN A 593 -62.15 -16.49 15.66
N LEU A 594 -61.56 -17.64 15.31
CA LEU A 594 -60.93 -18.74 16.08
C LEU A 594 -60.21 -19.74 15.13
N PHE A 595 -59.15 -20.39 15.67
CA PHE A 595 -58.55 -21.71 15.32
C PHE A 595 -57.90 -21.90 13.92
N THR A 596 -56.69 -22.46 13.76
CA THR A 596 -56.03 -23.58 14.47
C THR A 596 -54.48 -23.48 14.50
N HIS A 597 -53.92 -24.20 15.48
CA HIS A 597 -52.52 -24.43 15.85
C HIS A 597 -51.46 -24.65 14.76
N SER A 598 -50.30 -24.00 14.95
CA SER A 598 -49.00 -24.69 14.97
C SER A 598 -48.08 -24.01 15.98
N SER A 599 -47.47 -24.83 16.84
CA SER A 599 -46.79 -24.53 18.09
C SER A 599 -45.48 -23.76 17.92
N THR A 600 -45.41 -22.54 18.47
CA THR A 600 -44.16 -21.88 18.81
C THR A 600 -43.67 -22.42 20.15
N ILE A 601 -42.53 -23.13 20.15
CA ILE A 601 -41.79 -23.39 21.39
C ILE A 601 -41.19 -22.04 21.82
N LYS A 602 -41.83 -21.38 22.79
CA LYS A 602 -41.18 -20.33 23.59
C LYS A 602 -40.26 -21.02 24.59
N LEU A 603 -38.94 -20.90 24.41
CA LEU A 603 -38.00 -21.15 25.49
C LEU A 603 -38.17 -20.05 26.56
N PRO A 604 -38.21 -20.40 27.85
CA PRO A 604 -38.32 -19.45 28.94
C PRO A 604 -37.03 -18.61 29.08
N PRO A 605 -37.08 -17.42 29.72
CA PRO A 605 -35.87 -16.65 30.02
C PRO A 605 -35.00 -17.45 31.00
N HIS A 606 -33.81 -17.85 30.56
CA HIS A 606 -32.83 -18.47 31.45
C HIS A 606 -32.44 -17.48 32.55
N PRO A 607 -32.38 -17.91 33.83
CA PRO A 607 -31.82 -17.07 34.90
C PRO A 607 -30.38 -16.70 34.55
N LEU A 608 -30.01 -15.43 34.75
CA LEU A 608 -28.63 -14.91 34.63
C LEU A 608 -27.63 -15.93 35.21
N GLN A 609 -26.92 -16.67 34.36
CA GLN A 609 -25.84 -17.56 34.78
C GLN A 609 -24.64 -16.68 35.19
N MET A 610 -24.68 -16.15 36.42
CA MET A 610 -23.68 -15.22 36.94
C MET A 610 -22.24 -15.75 36.88
N ASP A 611 -22.04 -17.07 36.77
CA ASP A 611 -20.74 -17.74 36.73
C ASP A 611 -20.21 -18.08 35.32
N SER A 612 -20.84 -17.61 34.24
CA SER A 612 -20.38 -17.94 32.87
C SER A 612 -18.96 -17.42 32.53
N TYR A 613 -18.42 -16.43 33.26
CA TYR A 613 -17.01 -16.00 33.15
C TYR A 613 -15.99 -17.15 33.39
N LYS A 614 -16.39 -18.21 34.10
CA LYS A 614 -15.55 -19.39 34.38
C LYS A 614 -15.37 -20.31 33.16
N LEU A 615 -16.29 -20.28 32.20
CA LEU A 615 -16.28 -21.15 31.02
C LEU A 615 -15.02 -20.94 30.18
N THR A 616 -14.37 -22.02 29.77
CA THR A 616 -13.29 -22.01 28.76
C THR A 616 -13.80 -21.49 27.41
N ALA A 617 -12.90 -21.08 26.51
CA ALA A 617 -13.33 -20.56 25.21
C ALA A 617 -14.08 -21.63 24.40
N THR A 618 -13.65 -22.89 24.46
CA THR A 618 -14.31 -24.02 23.80
C THR A 618 -15.71 -24.28 24.36
N GLU A 619 -15.90 -24.17 25.69
CA GLU A 619 -17.21 -24.27 26.32
C GLU A 619 -18.13 -23.11 25.93
N VAL A 620 -17.60 -21.89 25.83
CA VAL A 620 -18.36 -20.72 25.35
C VAL A 620 -18.88 -20.99 23.93
N VAL A 621 -18.01 -21.42 23.01
CA VAL A 621 -18.42 -21.77 21.63
C VAL A 621 -19.50 -22.85 21.62
N ALA A 622 -19.33 -23.90 22.42
CA ALA A 622 -20.30 -25.00 22.48
C ALA A 622 -21.68 -24.50 22.96
N ARG A 623 -21.72 -23.70 24.02
CA ARG A 623 -22.97 -23.20 24.62
C ARG A 623 -23.64 -22.11 23.78
N THR A 624 -22.87 -21.21 23.16
CA THR A 624 -23.44 -20.19 22.24
C THR A 624 -23.98 -20.84 20.97
N LYS A 625 -23.32 -21.90 20.46
CA LYS A 625 -23.82 -22.70 19.33
C LYS A 625 -25.07 -23.50 19.68
N ALA A 626 -25.18 -24.03 20.89
CA ALA A 626 -26.37 -24.72 21.39
C ALA A 626 -27.54 -23.76 21.73
N GLY A 627 -27.31 -22.45 21.75
CA GLY A 627 -28.31 -21.46 22.17
C GLY A 627 -28.56 -21.43 23.68
N GLU A 628 -27.69 -22.05 24.47
CA GLU A 628 -27.76 -22.13 25.94
C GLU A 628 -27.18 -20.89 26.64
N LEU A 629 -26.37 -20.11 25.91
CA LEU A 629 -25.69 -18.91 26.41
C LEU A 629 -25.76 -17.81 25.34
N THR A 630 -26.25 -16.63 25.71
CA THR A 630 -26.15 -15.43 24.87
C THR A 630 -24.80 -14.75 25.08
N VAL A 631 -24.29 -14.08 24.05
CA VAL A 631 -23.02 -13.33 24.14
C VAL A 631 -23.19 -12.15 25.09
N GLU A 632 -24.37 -11.51 25.13
CA GLU A 632 -24.67 -10.44 26.08
C GLU A 632 -24.60 -10.90 27.55
N ASP A 633 -25.24 -12.01 27.91
CA ASP A 633 -25.22 -12.51 29.29
C ASP A 633 -23.80 -12.93 29.71
N TYR A 634 -23.07 -13.54 28.79
CA TYR A 634 -21.67 -13.88 28.98
C TYR A 634 -20.79 -12.63 29.20
N ALA A 635 -20.95 -11.61 28.37
CA ALA A 635 -20.23 -10.34 28.50
C ALA A 635 -20.55 -9.64 29.84
N ARG A 636 -21.80 -9.67 30.30
CA ARG A 636 -22.20 -9.15 31.62
C ARG A 636 -21.49 -9.88 32.76
N SER A 637 -21.39 -11.21 32.67
CA SER A 637 -20.68 -12.04 33.65
C SER A 637 -19.18 -11.70 33.70
N LEU A 638 -18.52 -11.53 32.55
CA LEU A 638 -17.12 -11.10 32.47
C LEU A 638 -16.90 -9.69 33.05
N LEU A 639 -17.76 -8.73 32.70
CA LEU A 639 -17.66 -7.36 33.21
C LEU A 639 -17.89 -7.29 34.72
N ALA A 640 -18.78 -8.12 35.27
CA ALA A 640 -18.96 -8.25 36.72
C ALA A 640 -17.69 -8.80 37.40
N ARG A 641 -17.05 -9.82 36.81
CA ARG A 641 -15.78 -10.35 37.29
C ARG A 641 -14.66 -9.32 37.26
N ILE A 642 -14.54 -8.57 36.16
CA ILE A 642 -13.55 -7.49 36.04
C ILE A 642 -13.79 -6.43 37.11
N LYS A 643 -15.04 -6.00 37.31
CA LYS A 643 -15.39 -5.02 38.35
C LYS A 643 -15.02 -5.49 39.76
N GLU A 644 -15.20 -6.78 40.04
CA GLU A 644 -14.86 -7.38 41.33
C GLU A 644 -13.35 -7.40 41.60
N ARG A 645 -12.54 -7.72 40.59
CA ARG A 645 -11.14 -8.11 40.78
C ARG A 645 -10.10 -7.13 40.26
N ASP A 646 -10.43 -6.33 39.26
CA ASP A 646 -9.41 -5.58 38.54
C ASP A 646 -8.87 -4.38 39.32
N GLU A 647 -9.51 -3.97 40.41
CA GLU A 647 -8.88 -3.02 41.35
C GLU A 647 -7.62 -3.62 41.99
N ALA A 648 -7.60 -4.94 42.24
CA ALA A 648 -6.44 -5.64 42.76
C ALA A 648 -5.46 -6.00 41.63
N VAL A 649 -5.96 -6.55 40.52
CA VAL A 649 -5.14 -7.10 39.41
C VAL A 649 -4.63 -6.03 38.46
N LYS A 650 -5.46 -5.05 38.10
CA LYS A 650 -5.15 -3.92 37.21
C LYS A 650 -4.64 -4.37 35.84
N ALA A 651 -5.32 -5.33 35.23
CA ALA A 651 -4.93 -5.95 33.97
C ALA A 651 -5.22 -5.08 32.74
N TRP A 652 -6.17 -4.15 32.81
CA TRP A 652 -6.64 -3.38 31.65
C TRP A 652 -5.99 -2.00 31.56
N ALA A 653 -5.38 -1.70 30.40
CA ALA A 653 -4.96 -0.35 30.01
C ALA A 653 -6.14 0.46 29.44
N HIS A 654 -7.11 -0.22 28.81
CA HIS A 654 -8.34 0.36 28.33
C HIS A 654 -9.46 -0.68 28.34
N LEU A 655 -10.60 -0.31 28.92
CA LEU A 655 -11.82 -1.11 28.92
C LEU A 655 -13.03 -0.17 28.85
N ASN A 656 -13.96 -0.44 27.94
CA ASN A 656 -15.22 0.27 27.84
C ASN A 656 -16.38 -0.73 27.98
N PRO A 657 -17.00 -0.84 29.17
CA PRO A 657 -18.09 -1.79 29.42
C PRO A 657 -19.28 -1.63 28.48
N ASP A 658 -19.67 -0.39 28.17
CA ASP A 658 -20.80 -0.10 27.28
C ASP A 658 -20.51 -0.58 25.86
N TYR A 659 -19.28 -0.34 25.38
CA TYR A 659 -18.84 -0.83 24.08
C TYR A 659 -18.84 -2.36 24.01
N VAL A 660 -18.35 -3.03 25.05
CA VAL A 660 -18.35 -4.50 25.14
C VAL A 660 -19.76 -5.05 25.04
N LEU A 661 -20.71 -4.49 25.78
CA LEU A 661 -22.12 -4.91 25.74
C LEU A 661 -22.77 -4.62 24.38
N GLU A 662 -22.43 -3.50 23.75
CA GLU A 662 -22.90 -3.18 22.39
C GLU A 662 -22.41 -4.22 21.37
N GLN A 663 -21.13 -4.60 21.41
CA GLN A 663 -20.59 -5.63 20.52
C GLN A 663 -21.19 -7.01 20.81
N ALA A 664 -21.39 -7.36 22.08
CA ALA A 664 -22.02 -8.61 22.48
C ALA A 664 -23.44 -8.75 21.89
N LYS A 665 -24.25 -7.69 22.00
CA LYS A 665 -25.59 -7.62 21.39
C LYS A 665 -25.57 -7.78 19.87
N LYS A 666 -24.59 -7.18 19.20
CA LYS A 666 -24.42 -7.33 17.74
C LYS A 666 -24.06 -8.77 17.37
N LEU A 667 -23.24 -9.44 18.17
CA LEU A 667 -22.92 -10.85 17.97
C LEU A 667 -24.17 -11.73 18.16
N ASP A 668 -25.01 -11.47 19.16
CA ASP A 668 -26.26 -12.22 19.35
C ASP A 668 -27.23 -12.12 18.16
N GLN A 669 -27.15 -11.03 17.37
CA GLN A 669 -27.96 -10.84 16.16
C GLN A 669 -27.42 -11.60 14.93
N VAL A 670 -26.22 -12.18 15.00
CA VAL A 670 -25.65 -12.96 13.89
C VAL A 670 -26.36 -14.31 13.80
N ALA A 671 -26.92 -14.59 12.62
CA ALA A 671 -27.62 -15.85 12.34
C ALA A 671 -26.70 -17.07 12.54
N PRO A 672 -27.20 -18.20 13.09
CA PRO A 672 -26.37 -19.36 13.45
C PRO A 672 -25.42 -19.85 12.35
N GLU A 673 -25.87 -19.84 11.10
CA GLU A 673 -25.12 -20.26 9.90
C GLU A 673 -23.99 -19.30 9.51
N ALA A 674 -24.02 -18.05 9.99
CA ALA A 674 -23.01 -17.02 9.75
C ALA A 674 -22.03 -16.85 10.94
N ARG A 675 -22.19 -17.64 12.00
CA ARG A 675 -21.34 -17.57 13.20
C ARG A 675 -19.98 -18.22 12.91
N GLY A 676 -18.90 -17.46 13.15
CA GLY A 676 -17.53 -17.94 13.03
C GLY A 676 -17.08 -18.87 14.18
N PRO A 677 -15.89 -19.48 14.07
CA PRO A 677 -15.39 -20.47 15.03
C PRO A 677 -15.12 -19.93 16.45
N LEU A 678 -15.04 -18.61 16.64
CA LEU A 678 -14.90 -17.94 17.95
C LEU A 678 -16.13 -17.12 18.32
N HIS A 679 -17.31 -17.43 17.77
CA HIS A 679 -18.50 -16.62 17.99
C HIS A 679 -18.79 -16.35 19.48
N GLY A 680 -18.67 -15.08 19.88
CA GLY A 680 -18.92 -14.62 21.24
C GLY A 680 -17.79 -14.84 22.24
N VAL A 681 -16.69 -15.51 21.86
CA VAL A 681 -15.54 -15.75 22.75
C VAL A 681 -14.82 -14.45 23.05
N ALA A 682 -14.66 -14.11 24.33
CA ALA A 682 -14.01 -12.88 24.75
C ALA A 682 -12.48 -12.99 24.67
N VAL A 683 -11.83 -11.95 24.14
CA VAL A 683 -10.36 -11.90 23.98
C VAL A 683 -9.77 -10.65 24.62
N ALA A 684 -8.80 -10.86 25.51
CA ALA A 684 -7.97 -9.80 26.07
C ALA A 684 -6.78 -9.48 25.13
N VAL A 685 -6.57 -8.21 24.76
CA VAL A 685 -5.57 -7.85 23.73
C VAL A 685 -4.47 -6.96 24.30
N LYS A 686 -3.21 -7.41 24.27
CA LYS A 686 -2.06 -6.61 24.72
C LYS A 686 -1.98 -5.26 24.02
N ASP A 687 -1.72 -4.20 24.80
CA ASP A 687 -1.68 -2.82 24.33
C ASP A 687 -0.42 -2.42 23.52
N VAL A 688 0.11 -3.37 22.74
CA VAL A 688 1.06 -3.13 21.64
C VAL A 688 0.52 -3.62 20.30
N ILE A 689 -0.73 -4.09 20.28
CA ILE A 689 -1.43 -4.61 19.10
C ILE A 689 -2.49 -3.60 18.70
N TYR A 690 -2.51 -3.20 17.43
CA TYR A 690 -3.48 -2.23 16.92
C TYR A 690 -4.90 -2.77 16.90
N THR A 691 -5.82 -1.89 17.29
CA THR A 691 -7.26 -2.08 17.31
C THR A 691 -7.89 -0.81 16.76
N LYS A 692 -8.74 -0.89 15.73
CA LYS A 692 -9.26 0.32 15.06
C LYS A 692 -10.25 1.14 15.90
N ASP A 693 -10.78 0.52 16.95
CA ASP A 693 -11.91 0.96 17.77
C ASP A 693 -11.54 1.21 19.24
N MET A 694 -10.28 0.97 19.61
CA MET A 694 -9.74 1.14 20.96
C MET A 694 -8.34 1.77 20.86
N PRO A 695 -7.88 2.53 21.86
CA PRO A 695 -6.55 3.10 21.84
C PRO A 695 -5.46 2.00 21.83
N THR A 696 -4.27 2.32 21.32
CA THR A 696 -3.05 1.53 21.48
C THR A 696 -1.92 2.42 21.95
N GLN A 697 -1.57 2.35 23.24
CA GLN A 697 -0.74 3.37 23.90
C GLN A 697 0.68 2.88 24.21
N PHE A 698 0.96 1.59 23.99
CA PHE A 698 2.28 0.98 24.19
C PHE A 698 2.86 1.15 25.60
N ASN A 699 2.02 1.50 26.59
CA ASN A 699 2.45 1.95 27.92
C ASN A 699 3.53 3.05 27.88
N SER A 700 3.45 3.97 26.92
CA SER A 700 4.40 5.08 26.76
C SER A 700 3.67 6.43 26.83
N PRO A 701 4.20 7.43 27.59
CA PRO A 701 3.67 8.79 27.59
C PRO A 701 3.71 9.49 26.22
N ILE A 702 4.36 8.91 25.22
CA ILE A 702 4.44 9.41 23.84
C ILE A 702 3.14 9.15 23.07
N TYR A 703 2.39 8.11 23.45
CA TYR A 703 1.22 7.60 22.73
C TYR A 703 -0.05 7.58 23.60
N GLU A 704 -0.10 8.45 24.60
CA GLU A 704 -1.30 8.64 25.42
C GLU A 704 -2.50 8.98 24.52
N ASN A 705 -3.59 8.21 24.67
CA ASN A 705 -4.80 8.28 23.85
C ASN A 705 -4.60 8.04 22.34
N ASP A 706 -3.47 7.46 21.90
CA ASP A 706 -3.29 7.10 20.49
C ASP A 706 -4.34 6.07 20.06
N ALA A 707 -5.06 6.35 18.98
CA ALA A 707 -6.23 5.58 18.54
C ALA A 707 -6.09 5.22 17.06
N PRO A 708 -5.28 4.17 16.74
CA PRO A 708 -5.09 3.72 15.37
C PRO A 708 -6.44 3.40 14.72
N GLN A 709 -6.55 3.59 13.41
CA GLN A 709 -7.79 3.33 12.64
C GLN A 709 -7.72 2.03 11.85
N VAL A 710 -6.78 1.17 12.21
CA VAL A 710 -6.53 -0.12 11.60
C VAL A 710 -6.50 -1.17 12.71
N ASP A 711 -7.04 -2.34 12.41
CA ASP A 711 -6.82 -3.52 13.24
C ASP A 711 -5.50 -4.15 12.83
N ALA A 712 -4.76 -4.71 13.79
CA ALA A 712 -3.64 -5.60 13.49
C ALA A 712 -4.15 -6.84 12.76
N ALA A 713 -3.28 -7.52 12.00
CA ALA A 713 -3.66 -8.73 11.26
C ALA A 713 -4.28 -9.79 12.18
N SER A 714 -3.74 -9.95 13.40
CA SER A 714 -4.30 -10.87 14.39
C SER A 714 -5.73 -10.50 14.81
N ILE A 715 -6.03 -9.21 14.95
CA ILE A 715 -7.36 -8.71 15.34
C ILE A 715 -8.36 -8.84 14.19
N ILE A 716 -7.93 -8.63 12.94
CA ILE A 716 -8.78 -8.87 11.77
C ILE A 716 -9.25 -10.33 11.74
N ILE A 717 -8.33 -11.28 11.93
CA ILE A 717 -8.64 -12.71 11.96
C ILE A 717 -9.61 -13.04 13.10
N LEU A 718 -9.33 -12.57 14.33
CA LEU A 718 -10.21 -12.84 15.48
C LEU A 718 -11.62 -12.26 15.31
N ARG A 719 -11.73 -11.03 14.78
CA ARG A 719 -13.05 -10.43 14.50
C ARG A 719 -13.82 -11.19 13.43
N HIS A 720 -13.13 -11.62 12.37
CA HIS A 720 -13.74 -12.45 11.32
C HIS A 720 -14.18 -13.81 11.88
N ALA A 721 -13.45 -14.36 12.85
CA ALA A 721 -13.83 -15.56 13.56
C ALA A 721 -15.04 -15.36 14.52
N GLY A 722 -15.55 -14.13 14.67
CA GLY A 722 -16.70 -13.81 15.54
C GLY A 722 -16.34 -13.54 17.00
N ALA A 723 -15.07 -13.30 17.32
CA ALA A 723 -14.63 -13.05 18.67
C ALA A 723 -15.09 -11.69 19.22
N LEU A 724 -15.38 -11.65 20.53
CA LEU A 724 -15.66 -10.43 21.28
C LEU A 724 -14.34 -9.84 21.79
N ILE A 725 -13.82 -8.81 21.13
CA ILE A 725 -12.60 -8.13 21.58
C ILE A 725 -12.91 -7.27 22.80
N LEU A 726 -12.44 -7.70 23.99
CA LEU A 726 -12.93 -7.18 25.27
C LEU A 726 -12.33 -5.82 25.62
N GLY A 727 -11.04 -5.64 25.37
CA GLY A 727 -10.31 -4.44 25.78
C GLY A 727 -8.81 -4.58 25.55
N LYS A 728 -8.07 -3.56 25.98
CA LYS A 728 -6.61 -3.50 25.87
C LYS A 728 -5.98 -3.80 27.23
N THR A 729 -5.12 -4.81 27.29
CA THR A 729 -4.40 -5.19 28.51
C THR A 729 -3.05 -4.49 28.60
N THR A 730 -2.60 -4.25 29.84
CA THR A 730 -1.33 -3.56 30.10
C THR A 730 -0.12 -4.30 29.53
N THR A 731 0.90 -3.52 29.21
CA THR A 731 2.20 -3.96 28.71
C THR A 731 3.30 -3.18 29.41
N THR A 732 4.55 -3.66 29.39
CA THR A 732 5.70 -2.75 29.62
C THR A 732 5.89 -1.82 28.43
N GLU A 733 6.66 -0.74 28.60
CA GLU A 733 6.83 0.27 27.56
C GLU A 733 7.36 -0.38 26.26
N PHE A 734 6.59 -0.24 25.17
CA PHE A 734 6.80 -0.86 23.86
C PHE A 734 7.05 -2.38 23.86
N ALA A 735 6.61 -3.08 24.91
CA ALA A 735 6.90 -4.48 25.16
C ALA A 735 8.40 -4.81 25.33
N ALA A 736 9.25 -3.81 25.57
CA ALA A 736 10.71 -3.90 25.54
C ALA A 736 11.37 -3.80 26.92
N THR A 737 10.82 -2.99 27.83
CA THR A 737 11.43 -2.75 29.14
C THR A 737 11.08 -3.84 30.15
N THR A 738 11.87 -3.93 31.23
CA THR A 738 11.64 -4.85 32.35
C THR A 738 10.87 -4.21 33.50
N THR A 739 10.76 -2.88 33.53
CA THR A 739 9.92 -2.11 34.46
C THR A 739 8.45 -2.47 34.26
N GLY A 740 7.84 -3.07 35.28
CA GLY A 740 6.46 -3.55 35.20
C GLY A 740 5.42 -2.41 35.20
N PRO A 741 4.24 -2.60 34.57
CA PRO A 741 3.11 -1.72 34.80
C PRO A 741 2.53 -1.95 36.20
N LYS A 742 1.49 -1.19 36.58
CA LYS A 742 0.78 -1.35 37.87
C LYS A 742 0.01 -2.68 38.03
N THR A 743 0.03 -3.53 37.01
CA THR A 743 -0.63 -4.83 37.02
C THR A 743 0.07 -5.75 38.00
N SER A 744 -0.73 -6.45 38.81
CA SER A 744 -0.26 -7.44 39.77
C SER A 744 -0.61 -8.86 39.32
N ASN A 745 -0.02 -9.85 39.99
CA ASN A 745 -0.28 -11.26 39.72
C ASN A 745 -1.74 -11.63 40.04
N ALA A 746 -2.35 -12.48 39.21
CA ALA A 746 -3.72 -12.96 39.42
C ALA A 746 -3.94 -13.57 40.83
N HIS A 747 -2.92 -14.23 41.39
CA HIS A 747 -3.01 -14.97 42.66
C HIS A 747 -2.50 -14.20 43.88
N ASP A 748 -1.71 -13.14 43.68
CA ASP A 748 -1.11 -12.34 44.75
C ASP A 748 -0.84 -10.89 44.27
N PRO A 749 -1.63 -9.89 44.74
CA PRO A 749 -1.45 -8.50 44.34
C PRO A 749 -0.08 -7.89 44.71
N GLY A 750 0.66 -8.52 45.64
CA GLY A 750 2.00 -8.11 46.04
C GLY A 750 3.11 -8.61 45.12
N ARG A 751 2.80 -9.37 44.06
CA ARG A 751 3.77 -9.98 43.16
C ARG A 751 3.55 -9.56 41.71
N THR A 752 4.63 -9.60 40.93
CA THR A 752 4.58 -9.31 39.50
C THR A 752 3.79 -10.38 38.74
N PRO A 753 2.95 -10.02 37.75
CA PRO A 753 2.34 -10.98 36.83
C PRO A 753 3.35 -11.45 35.78
N GLY A 754 4.57 -10.93 35.79
CA GLY A 754 5.53 -11.08 34.70
C GLY A 754 5.28 -10.07 33.59
N GLY A 755 6.04 -10.18 32.51
CA GLY A 755 5.87 -9.28 31.37
C GLY A 755 6.72 -9.68 30.17
N SER A 756 6.66 -8.95 29.07
CA SER A 756 5.95 -7.67 28.90
C SER A 756 4.43 -7.77 28.67
N SER A 757 3.86 -8.96 28.48
CA SER A 757 2.39 -9.13 28.32
C SER A 757 1.67 -9.25 29.67
N SER A 758 1.94 -8.31 30.58
CA SER A 758 1.54 -8.36 31.99
C SER A 758 0.03 -8.51 32.18
N GLY A 759 -0.76 -7.63 31.57
CA GLY A 759 -2.21 -7.66 31.71
C GLY A 759 -2.86 -8.86 31.02
N SER A 760 -2.35 -9.32 29.86
CA SER A 760 -2.93 -10.48 29.16
C SER A 760 -2.83 -11.76 30.00
N GLY A 761 -1.66 -12.01 30.60
CA GLY A 761 -1.47 -13.17 31.46
C GLY A 761 -2.31 -13.08 32.73
N ALA A 762 -2.35 -11.91 33.38
CA ALA A 762 -3.12 -11.70 34.59
C ALA A 762 -4.64 -11.79 34.36
N ALA A 763 -5.17 -11.18 33.30
CA ALA A 763 -6.60 -11.23 32.97
C ALA A 763 -7.09 -12.66 32.72
N VAL A 764 -6.30 -13.49 32.02
CA VAL A 764 -6.65 -14.90 31.79
C VAL A 764 -6.53 -15.73 33.07
N GLY A 765 -5.48 -15.49 33.88
CA GLY A 765 -5.27 -16.17 35.16
C GLY A 765 -6.33 -15.86 36.22
N ASP A 766 -6.90 -14.66 36.19
CA ASP A 766 -7.91 -14.18 37.15
C ASP A 766 -9.37 -14.39 36.67
N PHE A 767 -9.56 -15.10 35.55
CA PHE A 767 -10.86 -15.38 34.91
C PHE A 767 -11.60 -14.14 34.37
N GLN A 768 -10.89 -13.04 34.11
CA GLN A 768 -11.46 -11.86 33.48
C GLN A 768 -11.64 -12.01 31.96
N ALA A 769 -10.89 -12.92 31.34
CA ALA A 769 -11.08 -13.37 29.96
C ALA A 769 -10.69 -14.85 29.81
N PRO A 770 -11.32 -15.63 28.91
CA PRO A 770 -10.95 -17.04 28.66
C PRO A 770 -9.63 -17.19 27.91
N ILE A 771 -9.34 -16.25 27.01
CA ILE A 771 -8.14 -16.24 26.17
C ILE A 771 -7.58 -14.82 26.03
N GLY A 772 -6.29 -14.74 25.69
CA GLY A 772 -5.62 -13.45 25.50
C GLY A 772 -4.50 -13.50 24.46
N LEU A 773 -4.25 -12.34 23.83
CA LEU A 773 -3.11 -12.13 22.95
C LEU A 773 -1.98 -11.43 23.70
N GLY A 774 -0.76 -11.89 23.46
CA GLY A 774 0.49 -11.28 23.91
C GLY A 774 1.50 -11.18 22.78
N THR A 775 2.73 -10.82 23.13
CA THR A 775 3.89 -10.87 22.22
C THR A 775 5.12 -11.33 22.99
N GLN A 776 6.05 -12.01 22.32
CA GLN A 776 7.32 -12.46 22.89
C GLN A 776 8.50 -12.13 21.99
N THR A 777 9.45 -11.40 22.57
CA THR A 777 10.77 -11.10 21.98
C THR A 777 11.91 -11.73 22.78
N GLY A 778 11.72 -11.83 24.11
CA GLY A 778 12.60 -12.59 25.01
C GLY A 778 11.86 -13.73 25.68
N GLY A 779 10.89 -13.40 26.55
CA GLY A 779 10.08 -14.39 27.28
C GLY A 779 8.68 -13.89 27.63
N SER A 780 8.18 -12.91 26.88
CA SER A 780 7.02 -12.11 27.24
C SER A 780 5.66 -12.79 27.05
N THR A 781 5.64 -14.06 26.64
CA THR A 781 4.46 -14.92 26.57
C THR A 781 4.53 -16.04 27.61
N ILE A 782 5.63 -16.79 27.62
CA ILE A 782 5.80 -17.97 28.48
C ILE A 782 5.93 -17.59 29.96
N ARG A 783 6.71 -16.54 30.29
CA ARG A 783 6.91 -16.11 31.69
C ARG A 783 5.62 -15.64 32.36
N PRO A 784 4.81 -14.74 31.77
CA PRO A 784 3.51 -14.40 32.36
C PRO A 784 2.55 -15.59 32.42
N GLY A 785 2.62 -16.53 31.47
CA GLY A 785 1.82 -17.75 31.51
C GLY A 785 2.11 -18.59 32.75
N SER A 786 3.39 -18.80 33.04
CA SER A 786 3.87 -19.52 34.23
C SER A 786 3.48 -18.80 35.52
N PHE A 787 3.81 -17.51 35.63
CA PHE A 787 3.55 -16.71 36.85
C PHE A 787 2.06 -16.57 37.18
N ASN A 788 1.16 -16.60 36.19
CA ASN A 788 -0.29 -16.55 36.43
C ASN A 788 -0.94 -17.94 36.41
N GLY A 789 -0.16 -19.02 36.28
CA GLY A 789 -0.65 -20.40 36.36
C GLY A 789 -1.63 -20.77 35.24
N ILE A 790 -1.33 -20.37 34.00
CA ILE A 790 -2.17 -20.59 32.81
C ILE A 790 -1.36 -21.18 31.65
N TYR A 791 -2.04 -21.75 30.67
CA TYR A 791 -1.39 -22.20 29.45
C TYR A 791 -1.00 -20.99 28.59
N ALA A 792 0.16 -21.07 27.95
CA ALA A 792 0.62 -20.05 27.02
C ALA A 792 1.39 -20.68 25.87
N LEU A 793 1.08 -20.28 24.63
CA LEU A 793 1.79 -20.71 23.42
C LEU A 793 2.58 -19.53 22.85
N LYS A 794 3.90 -19.70 22.70
CA LYS A 794 4.70 -18.97 21.74
C LYS A 794 4.83 -19.86 20.49
N PRO A 795 4.05 -19.63 19.43
CA PRO A 795 4.11 -20.45 18.22
C PRO A 795 5.46 -20.29 17.51
N THR A 796 5.72 -21.10 16.49
CA THR A 796 6.85 -20.93 15.58
C THR A 796 6.90 -19.49 15.08
N TRP A 797 8.09 -18.90 15.05
CA TRP A 797 8.24 -17.53 14.54
C TRP A 797 7.67 -17.42 13.12
N ASN A 798 6.87 -16.38 12.87
CA ASN A 798 6.16 -16.15 11.62
C ASN A 798 5.02 -17.15 11.28
N ALA A 799 4.59 -18.01 12.21
CA ALA A 799 3.36 -18.80 12.04
C ALA A 799 2.09 -17.94 12.13
N ILE A 800 2.14 -16.81 12.85
CA ILE A 800 1.06 -15.81 12.89
C ILE A 800 1.61 -14.46 12.45
N SER A 801 0.85 -13.73 11.61
CA SER A 801 1.23 -12.40 11.15
C SER A 801 1.40 -11.42 12.31
N ARG A 802 2.41 -10.56 12.16
CA ARG A 802 2.84 -9.54 13.12
C ARG A 802 2.46 -8.13 12.67
N GLU A 803 1.78 -8.02 11.52
CA GLU A 803 1.38 -6.73 10.99
C GLU A 803 0.43 -6.02 11.97
N GLY A 804 0.74 -4.76 12.28
CA GLY A 804 0.00 -3.95 13.24
C GLY A 804 0.32 -4.23 14.72
N GLN A 805 1.36 -5.01 15.04
CA GLN A 805 1.96 -5.01 16.38
C GLN A 805 3.16 -4.06 16.44
N LYS A 806 3.49 -3.50 17.62
CA LYS A 806 4.74 -2.74 17.82
C LYS A 806 5.93 -3.66 17.58
N ILE A 807 6.79 -3.26 16.66
CA ILE A 807 8.05 -3.96 16.39
C ILE A 807 9.12 -3.46 17.36
N TYR A 808 9.75 -4.40 18.05
CA TYR A 808 11.00 -4.24 18.79
C TYR A 808 12.14 -4.95 18.03
N SER A 809 11.94 -6.21 17.67
CA SER A 809 12.91 -7.01 16.91
C SER A 809 12.23 -7.77 15.79
N LEU A 810 12.63 -7.48 14.55
CA LEU A 810 12.13 -8.20 13.37
C LEU A 810 12.45 -9.69 13.45
N LEU A 811 13.63 -10.05 13.98
CA LEU A 811 14.01 -11.46 14.12
C LEU A 811 13.31 -12.19 15.25
N PHE A 812 12.87 -11.53 16.32
CA PHE A 812 12.42 -12.24 17.53
C PHE A 812 10.94 -12.06 17.86
N ASP A 813 10.34 -10.91 17.54
CA ASP A 813 8.96 -10.63 17.92
C ASP A 813 8.04 -11.73 17.38
N THR A 814 7.28 -12.37 18.25
CA THR A 814 6.35 -13.45 17.93
C THR A 814 5.03 -13.18 18.65
N LEU A 815 3.89 -13.29 17.97
CA LEU A 815 2.58 -13.17 18.63
C LEU A 815 2.42 -14.33 19.62
N GLY A 816 1.96 -14.05 20.84
CA GLY A 816 1.74 -15.04 21.88
C GLY A 816 0.27 -15.27 22.16
N LEU A 817 -0.09 -16.48 22.58
CA LEU A 817 -1.45 -16.86 22.92
C LEU A 817 -1.50 -17.31 24.38
N TYR A 818 -2.55 -16.91 25.10
CA TYR A 818 -2.85 -17.32 26.46
C TYR A 818 -4.21 -17.99 26.53
N ALA A 819 -4.32 -19.04 27.31
CA ALA A 819 -5.59 -19.70 27.55
C ALA A 819 -5.62 -20.46 28.89
N ARG A 820 -6.82 -20.88 29.29
CA ARG A 820 -7.02 -21.67 30.52
C ARG A 820 -6.92 -23.18 30.30
N SER A 821 -6.96 -23.63 29.05
CA SER A 821 -6.83 -25.04 28.66
C SER A 821 -6.05 -25.16 27.34
N VAL A 822 -5.55 -26.37 27.04
CA VAL A 822 -4.92 -26.63 25.74
C VAL A 822 -5.95 -26.64 24.61
N ALA A 823 -7.19 -27.07 24.86
CA ALA A 823 -8.26 -27.05 23.85
C ALA A 823 -8.53 -25.62 23.34
N ASP A 824 -8.45 -24.62 24.22
CA ASP A 824 -8.57 -23.22 23.83
C ASP A 824 -7.38 -22.73 22.97
N LEU A 825 -6.17 -23.26 23.22
CA LEU A 825 -5.00 -22.99 22.37
C LEU A 825 -5.12 -23.70 21.02
N GLU A 826 -5.64 -24.93 20.97
CA GLU A 826 -5.96 -25.65 19.73
C GLU A 826 -6.98 -24.87 18.89
N LEU A 827 -8.03 -24.34 19.53
CA LEU A 827 -9.05 -23.51 18.90
C LEU A 827 -8.45 -22.21 18.31
N LEU A 828 -7.55 -21.54 19.04
CA LEU A 828 -6.84 -20.38 18.49
C LEU A 828 -5.88 -20.74 17.36
N ALA A 829 -5.19 -21.88 17.47
CA ALA A 829 -4.33 -22.39 16.41
C ALA A 829 -5.13 -22.71 15.12
N ASP A 830 -6.35 -23.22 15.24
CA ASP A 830 -7.27 -23.39 14.10
C ASP A 830 -7.62 -22.05 13.46
N VAL A 831 -7.98 -21.06 14.28
CA VAL A 831 -8.39 -19.73 13.82
C VAL A 831 -7.26 -18.97 13.12
N PHE A 832 -6.02 -19.15 13.58
CA PHE A 832 -4.84 -18.58 12.95
C PHE A 832 -4.26 -19.45 11.83
N GLU A 833 -4.90 -20.57 11.49
CA GLU A 833 -4.45 -21.50 10.45
C GLU A 833 -3.00 -21.97 10.67
N ILE A 834 -2.67 -22.29 11.94
CA ILE A 834 -1.37 -22.90 12.27
C ILE A 834 -1.42 -24.37 11.85
N HIS A 835 -0.61 -24.70 10.87
CA HIS A 835 -0.49 -26.04 10.31
C HIS A 835 0.92 -26.60 10.50
N ASP A 836 0.98 -27.89 10.80
CA ASP A 836 2.20 -28.68 10.72
C ASP A 836 2.17 -29.43 9.37
N ASP A 837 3.33 -29.74 8.80
CA ASP A 837 3.42 -30.53 7.55
C ASP A 837 2.84 -31.94 7.75
N GLU A 838 3.01 -32.49 8.94
CA GLU A 838 2.45 -33.77 9.35
C GLU A 838 1.38 -33.55 10.42
N PRO A 839 0.18 -34.15 10.25
CA PRO A 839 -0.89 -33.98 11.22
C PRO A 839 -0.47 -34.51 12.60
N ALA A 840 -0.89 -33.81 13.65
CA ALA A 840 -0.71 -34.28 15.02
C ALA A 840 -1.44 -35.62 15.21
N ASN A 841 -0.82 -36.56 15.94
CA ASN A 841 -1.45 -37.83 16.26
C ASN A 841 -2.56 -37.61 17.31
N PRO A 842 -3.85 -37.74 16.97
CA PRO A 842 -4.95 -37.53 17.91
C PRO A 842 -5.00 -38.60 19.01
N SER A 843 -4.32 -39.74 18.80
CA SER A 843 -4.27 -40.88 19.71
C SER A 843 -2.99 -40.91 20.57
N PHE A 844 -2.21 -39.82 20.62
CA PHE A 844 -1.00 -39.74 21.43
C PHE A 844 -1.26 -40.14 22.89
N GLN A 845 -0.37 -40.96 23.45
CA GLN A 845 -0.41 -41.43 24.84
C GLN A 845 0.93 -41.14 25.50
N ILE A 846 0.91 -40.88 26.81
CA ILE A 846 2.14 -40.69 27.59
C ILE A 846 2.91 -42.01 27.75
N GLN A 847 2.19 -43.13 27.85
CA GLN A 847 2.79 -44.47 27.90
C GLN A 847 3.62 -44.73 26.64
N GLY A 848 4.92 -44.96 26.80
CA GLY A 848 5.86 -45.20 25.71
C GLY A 848 6.39 -43.93 25.03
N ALA A 849 5.96 -42.73 25.44
CA ALA A 849 6.50 -41.47 24.93
C ALA A 849 7.95 -41.24 25.39
N SER A 850 8.69 -40.46 24.62
CA SER A 850 10.08 -40.07 24.87
C SER A 850 10.19 -38.57 25.10
N PHE A 851 10.55 -38.16 26.31
CA PHE A 851 10.80 -36.78 26.67
C PHE A 851 12.27 -36.56 27.02
N ALA A 852 12.74 -35.33 26.80
CA ALA A 852 14.03 -34.90 27.32
C ALA A 852 13.88 -33.72 28.28
N MET A 853 14.70 -33.67 29.33
CA MET A 853 14.85 -32.51 30.20
C MET A 853 16.13 -31.78 29.84
N CYS A 854 16.01 -30.57 29.29
CA CYS A 854 17.16 -29.83 28.79
C CYS A 854 17.69 -28.84 29.84
N LYS A 855 18.95 -29.05 30.26
CA LYS A 855 19.71 -28.10 31.06
C LYS A 855 20.31 -27.05 30.13
N THR A 856 19.65 -25.90 30.06
CA THR A 856 20.12 -24.76 29.24
C THR A 856 21.25 -24.00 29.94
N MET A 857 21.84 -23.03 29.25
CA MET A 857 22.87 -22.15 29.78
C MET A 857 22.38 -21.31 30.97
N ALA A 858 21.06 -21.17 31.13
CA ALA A 858 20.45 -20.46 32.23
C ALA A 858 20.28 -21.33 33.49
N TRP A 859 20.66 -22.62 33.46
CA TRP A 859 20.37 -23.58 34.54
C TRP A 859 20.84 -23.14 35.94
N SER A 860 21.93 -22.37 36.02
CA SER A 860 22.41 -21.78 37.28
C SER A 860 21.41 -20.82 37.96
N HIS A 861 20.39 -20.36 37.23
CA HIS A 861 19.33 -19.48 37.74
C HIS A 861 18.07 -20.23 38.16
N VAL A 862 18.05 -21.56 38.09
CA VAL A 862 16.90 -22.35 38.59
C VAL A 862 16.81 -22.18 40.11
N GLY A 863 15.67 -21.68 40.58
CA GLY A 863 15.34 -21.64 42.00
C GLY A 863 14.72 -22.96 42.50
N ASP A 864 14.62 -23.08 43.82
CA ASP A 864 14.17 -24.30 44.49
C ASP A 864 12.78 -24.78 44.04
N GLY A 865 11.85 -23.87 43.80
CA GLY A 865 10.50 -24.21 43.37
C GLY A 865 10.49 -24.86 41.98
N THR A 866 11.20 -24.24 41.03
CA THR A 866 11.37 -24.76 39.68
C THR A 866 12.16 -26.06 39.65
N ALA A 867 13.23 -26.20 40.46
CA ALA A 867 13.98 -27.44 40.56
C ALA A 867 13.07 -28.60 40.99
N LYS A 868 12.29 -28.40 42.05
CA LYS A 868 11.32 -29.38 42.55
C LYS A 868 10.21 -29.66 41.53
N ALA A 869 9.76 -28.65 40.78
CA ALA A 869 8.80 -28.83 39.70
C ALA A 869 9.37 -29.72 38.58
N MET A 870 10.61 -29.49 38.15
CA MET A 870 11.30 -30.32 37.15
C MET A 870 11.45 -31.77 37.65
N ASP A 871 11.92 -31.98 38.88
CA ASP A 871 12.07 -33.33 39.45
C ASP A 871 10.72 -34.05 39.55
N LYS A 872 9.68 -33.34 39.99
CA LYS A 872 8.33 -33.90 40.09
C LYS A 872 7.73 -34.19 38.73
N ALA A 873 7.91 -33.31 37.73
CA ALA A 873 7.47 -33.54 36.37
C ALA A 873 8.10 -34.81 35.78
N LYS A 874 9.40 -35.03 36.04
CA LYS A 874 10.09 -36.25 35.64
C LYS A 874 9.42 -37.48 36.25
N ALA A 875 9.27 -37.48 37.57
CA ALA A 875 8.68 -38.60 38.30
C ALA A 875 7.24 -38.90 37.84
N LEU A 876 6.44 -37.87 37.58
CA LEU A 876 5.06 -38.04 37.09
C LEU A 876 5.01 -38.65 35.69
N LEU A 877 5.84 -38.19 34.76
CA LEU A 877 5.87 -38.73 33.40
C LEU A 877 6.39 -40.17 33.37
N GLU A 878 7.42 -40.49 34.16
CA GLU A 878 7.94 -41.85 34.31
C GLU A 878 6.91 -42.79 34.97
N ALA A 879 6.16 -42.31 35.97
CA ALA A 879 5.08 -43.08 36.60
C ALA A 879 3.93 -43.39 35.63
N HIS A 880 3.73 -42.55 34.61
CA HIS A 880 2.76 -42.75 33.53
C HIS A 880 3.37 -43.46 32.30
N GLY A 881 4.56 -44.06 32.47
CA GLY A 881 5.16 -44.95 31.48
C GLY A 881 5.91 -44.27 30.34
N ALA A 882 6.23 -42.98 30.46
CA ALA A 882 7.14 -42.31 29.54
C ALA A 882 8.61 -42.55 29.91
N THR A 883 9.51 -42.36 28.95
CA THR A 883 10.95 -42.30 29.19
C THR A 883 11.40 -40.84 29.25
N VAL A 884 12.16 -40.47 30.28
CA VAL A 884 12.63 -39.09 30.47
C VAL A 884 14.14 -39.07 30.64
N GLN A 885 14.84 -38.47 29.68
CA GLN A 885 16.31 -38.36 29.74
C GLN A 885 16.80 -36.92 29.90
N ALA A 886 17.91 -36.73 30.62
CA ALA A 886 18.53 -35.42 30.72
C ALA A 886 19.41 -35.14 29.50
N ILE A 887 19.30 -33.95 28.93
CA ILE A 887 20.14 -33.48 27.82
C ILE A 887 20.67 -32.07 28.11
N SER A 888 21.70 -31.67 27.36
CA SER A 888 22.19 -30.29 27.30
C SER A 888 22.29 -29.88 25.83
N LEU A 889 22.22 -28.58 25.56
CA LEU A 889 22.54 -28.06 24.23
C LEU A 889 24.06 -28.24 23.96
N PRO A 890 24.46 -28.48 22.69
CA PRO A 890 25.87 -28.55 22.31
C PRO A 890 26.68 -27.34 22.79
N GLU A 891 27.92 -27.57 23.23
CA GLU A 891 28.80 -26.55 23.84
C GLU A 891 29.04 -25.34 22.92
N HIS A 892 29.12 -25.54 21.61
CA HIS A 892 29.31 -24.44 20.65
C HIS A 892 28.11 -23.49 20.54
N LEU A 893 26.95 -23.86 21.12
CA LEU A 893 25.77 -23.01 21.19
C LEU A 893 25.69 -22.18 22.46
N LYS A 894 26.65 -22.28 23.40
CA LYS A 894 26.61 -21.60 24.71
C LYS A 894 26.39 -20.09 24.65
N ASP A 895 26.82 -19.45 23.57
CA ASP A 895 26.72 -18.00 23.37
C ASP A 895 25.36 -17.55 22.84
N LEU A 896 24.39 -18.45 22.65
CA LEU A 896 23.02 -18.12 22.22
C LEU A 896 22.38 -16.96 23.03
N PRO A 897 22.46 -16.91 24.37
CA PRO A 897 21.95 -15.76 25.12
C PRO A 897 22.64 -14.44 24.76
N ALA A 898 23.95 -14.46 24.54
CA ALA A 898 24.72 -13.28 24.15
C ALA A 898 24.40 -12.85 22.71
N TRP A 899 24.23 -13.80 21.78
CA TRP A 899 23.78 -13.52 20.42
C TRP A 899 22.36 -12.93 20.41
N HIS A 900 21.43 -13.48 21.21
CA HIS A 900 20.09 -12.92 21.39
C HIS A 900 20.16 -11.47 21.87
N ALA A 901 20.91 -11.20 22.93
CA ALA A 901 21.10 -9.84 23.44
C ALA A 901 21.71 -8.90 22.37
N THR A 902 22.68 -9.38 21.59
CA THR A 902 23.33 -8.59 20.53
C THR A 902 22.31 -8.19 19.45
N VAL A 903 21.51 -9.14 18.97
CA VAL A 903 20.46 -8.88 17.97
C VAL A 903 19.39 -7.94 18.53
N LEU A 904 18.90 -8.22 19.74
CA LEU A 904 17.86 -7.42 20.39
C LEU A 904 18.27 -5.95 20.54
N ASN A 905 19.48 -5.71 21.06
CA ASN A 905 20.02 -4.35 21.21
C ASN A 905 20.21 -3.67 19.86
N SER A 906 20.72 -4.40 18.86
CA SER A 906 21.01 -3.85 17.53
C SER A 906 19.75 -3.49 16.74
N GLU A 907 18.70 -4.32 16.79
CA GLU A 907 17.42 -4.04 16.13
C GLU A 907 16.61 -2.99 16.90
N GLY A 908 16.68 -3.02 18.24
CA GLY A 908 16.10 -1.99 19.11
C GLY A 908 16.61 -0.59 18.76
N ARG A 909 17.89 -0.46 18.37
CA ARG A 909 18.46 0.81 17.89
C ARG A 909 17.66 1.40 16.75
N THR A 910 17.31 0.58 15.76
CA THR A 910 16.54 1.02 14.60
C THR A 910 15.05 1.15 14.91
N ALA A 911 14.49 0.26 15.72
CA ALA A 911 13.07 0.22 16.05
C ALA A 911 12.62 1.44 16.89
N PHE A 912 13.46 1.90 17.82
CA PHE A 912 13.14 3.00 18.74
C PHE A 912 13.75 4.34 18.36
N LEU A 913 14.57 4.41 17.30
CA LEU A 913 15.10 5.68 16.81
C LEU A 913 14.00 6.72 16.51
N PRO A 914 12.84 6.36 15.89
CA PRO A 914 11.77 7.33 15.67
C PRO A 914 11.20 7.90 16.97
N ASP A 915 10.92 7.04 17.95
CA ASP A 915 10.38 7.43 19.25
C ASP A 915 11.37 8.30 20.03
N TYR A 916 12.66 7.96 19.96
CA TYR A 916 13.73 8.70 20.59
C TYR A 916 13.89 10.10 19.98
N ARG A 917 13.78 10.22 18.65
CA ARG A 917 13.79 11.52 17.97
C ARG A 917 12.54 12.34 18.26
N LYS A 918 11.39 11.68 18.43
CA LYS A 918 10.11 12.32 18.73
C LYS A 918 10.11 12.92 20.14
N ALA A 919 10.51 12.16 21.15
CA ALA A 919 10.46 12.60 22.54
C ALA A 919 11.39 11.80 23.47
N LYS A 920 12.72 11.92 23.29
CA LYS A 920 13.74 11.26 24.14
C LYS A 920 13.42 11.31 25.65
N ASN A 921 13.10 12.48 26.18
CA ASN A 921 12.88 12.69 27.63
C ASN A 921 11.64 11.96 28.18
N LYS A 922 10.78 11.41 27.31
CA LYS A 922 9.59 10.63 27.69
C LYS A 922 9.79 9.12 27.53
N LEU A 923 10.93 8.66 27.01
CA LEU A 923 11.27 7.25 26.87
C LEU A 923 12.03 6.72 28.10
N ASP A 924 11.80 5.45 28.43
CA ASP A 924 12.61 4.74 29.43
C ASP A 924 14.12 4.75 29.05
N PRO A 925 15.03 5.02 30.01
CA PRO A 925 16.47 5.02 29.78
C PRO A 925 17.02 3.72 29.15
N PHE A 926 16.39 2.57 29.39
CA PHE A 926 16.73 1.30 28.74
C PHE A 926 16.66 1.41 27.21
N LEU A 927 15.70 2.17 26.68
CA LEU A 927 15.53 2.37 25.24
C LEU A 927 16.53 3.39 24.68
N HIS A 928 16.98 4.35 25.51
CA HIS A 928 18.06 5.26 25.13
C HIS A 928 19.34 4.47 24.88
N ALA A 929 19.64 3.52 25.77
CA ALA A 929 20.82 2.67 25.70
C ALA A 929 20.90 1.87 24.37
N HIS A 930 19.76 1.42 23.83
CA HIS A 930 19.68 0.80 22.50
C HIS A 930 20.01 1.79 21.38
N VAL A 931 19.33 2.95 21.36
CA VAL A 931 19.46 3.94 20.27
C VAL A 931 20.87 4.54 20.21
N GLU A 932 21.46 4.82 21.38
CA GLU A 932 22.80 5.37 21.54
C GLU A 932 23.91 4.33 21.39
N ASN A 933 23.56 3.04 21.28
CA ASN A 933 24.51 1.93 21.22
C ASN A 933 25.53 1.94 22.38
N THR A 934 25.05 2.19 23.60
CA THR A 934 25.91 2.27 24.81
C THR A 934 26.68 0.97 25.08
N HIS A 935 26.17 -0.17 24.61
CA HIS A 935 26.82 -1.48 24.69
C HIS A 935 28.02 -1.63 23.72
N GLY A 936 28.26 -0.67 22.83
CA GLY A 936 29.40 -0.70 21.91
C GLY A 936 29.33 -1.81 20.84
N ILE A 937 28.13 -2.25 20.47
CA ILE A 937 27.96 -3.35 19.52
C ILE A 937 28.39 -2.89 18.11
N SER A 938 29.38 -3.58 17.56
CA SER A 938 29.84 -3.37 16.19
C SER A 938 28.93 -4.07 15.17
N ARG A 939 28.96 -3.60 13.91
CA ARG A 939 28.23 -4.27 12.81
C ARG A 939 28.72 -5.70 12.58
N ALA A 940 30.01 -5.97 12.80
CA ALA A 940 30.57 -7.31 12.69
C ALA A 940 29.97 -8.25 13.75
N GLN A 941 29.87 -7.81 15.01
CA GLN A 941 29.21 -8.58 16.07
C GLN A 941 27.71 -8.81 15.77
N GLN A 942 27.03 -7.80 15.23
CA GLN A 942 25.63 -7.91 14.84
C GLN A 942 25.41 -8.98 13.76
N VAL A 943 26.20 -8.93 12.67
CA VAL A 943 26.12 -9.92 11.58
C VAL A 943 26.47 -11.32 12.08
N ALA A 944 27.54 -11.45 12.88
CA ALA A 944 27.93 -12.73 13.45
C ALA A 944 26.82 -13.33 14.33
N ALA A 945 26.14 -12.51 15.14
CA ALA A 945 25.02 -12.98 15.96
C ALA A 945 23.84 -13.48 15.10
N TRP A 946 23.51 -12.79 14.00
CA TRP A 946 22.48 -13.25 13.05
C TRP A 946 22.83 -14.61 12.43
N ASP A 947 24.04 -14.73 11.90
CA ASP A 947 24.50 -15.94 11.21
C ASP A 947 24.60 -17.13 12.16
N ASN A 948 25.15 -16.91 13.36
CA ASN A 948 25.29 -17.96 14.36
C ASN A 948 23.94 -18.47 14.88
N ILE A 949 22.98 -17.58 15.10
CA ILE A 949 21.60 -17.98 15.45
C ILE A 949 20.98 -18.75 14.28
N ALA A 950 21.11 -18.25 13.04
CA ALA A 950 20.56 -18.92 11.87
C ALA A 950 21.15 -20.34 11.69
N ALA A 951 22.46 -20.50 11.91
CA ALA A 951 23.16 -21.79 11.85
C ALA A 951 22.77 -22.73 12.99
N ALA A 952 22.41 -22.21 14.17
CA ALA A 952 21.97 -23.01 15.31
C ALA A 952 20.59 -23.65 15.10
N ARG A 953 19.68 -22.97 14.38
CA ARG A 953 18.29 -23.41 14.20
C ARG A 953 18.13 -24.85 13.68
N PRO A 954 18.70 -25.25 12.52
CA PRO A 954 18.55 -26.63 12.03
C PRO A 954 19.20 -27.67 12.95
N GLN A 955 20.25 -27.31 13.69
CA GLN A 955 20.90 -28.21 14.64
C GLN A 955 20.00 -28.47 15.85
N VAL A 956 19.35 -27.42 16.36
CA VAL A 956 18.41 -27.54 17.47
C VAL A 956 17.14 -28.24 17.02
N ASP A 957 16.59 -27.97 15.83
CA ASP A 957 15.44 -28.72 15.31
C ASP A 957 15.72 -30.23 15.27
N LYS A 958 16.91 -30.63 14.80
CA LYS A 958 17.34 -32.04 14.78
C LYS A 958 17.48 -32.64 16.18
N LEU A 959 17.92 -31.85 17.16
CA LEU A 959 18.00 -32.30 18.56
C LEU A 959 16.60 -32.46 19.16
N LEU A 960 15.73 -31.48 18.98
CA LEU A 960 14.36 -31.49 19.49
C LEU A 960 13.55 -32.62 18.86
N GLY A 961 13.72 -32.89 17.57
CA GLY A 961 12.99 -33.93 16.83
C GLY A 961 13.37 -35.37 17.19
N GLN A 962 14.30 -35.60 18.14
CA GLN A 962 14.59 -36.93 18.69
C GLN A 962 13.64 -37.33 19.83
N PHE A 963 12.84 -36.40 20.31
CA PHE A 963 11.90 -36.57 21.41
C PHE A 963 10.51 -36.17 20.95
N ASP A 964 9.49 -36.66 21.65
CA ASP A 964 8.13 -36.15 21.50
C ASP A 964 8.11 -34.67 21.91
N ALA A 965 8.66 -34.33 23.08
CA ALA A 965 8.91 -32.95 23.47
C ALA A 965 10.12 -32.82 24.39
N VAL A 966 10.71 -31.61 24.41
CA VAL A 966 11.77 -31.25 25.35
C VAL A 966 11.19 -30.33 26.44
N ILE A 967 11.38 -30.72 27.69
CA ILE A 967 10.91 -30.04 28.89
C ILE A 967 12.04 -29.15 29.43
N VAL A 968 11.71 -27.90 29.68
CA VAL A 968 12.61 -26.90 30.29
C VAL A 968 11.86 -26.02 31.28
N PRO A 969 12.56 -25.35 32.22
CA PRO A 969 11.94 -24.32 33.04
C PRO A 969 11.28 -23.23 32.17
N SER A 970 10.08 -22.78 32.54
CA SER A 970 9.48 -21.56 31.95
C SER A 970 10.02 -20.29 32.61
N VAL A 971 10.39 -20.40 33.89
CA VAL A 971 10.79 -19.29 34.75
C VAL A 971 11.89 -19.73 35.72
N PRO A 972 12.67 -18.79 36.28
CA PRO A 972 13.64 -19.11 37.33
C PRO A 972 13.01 -19.77 38.55
N ASP A 973 11.93 -19.19 39.08
CA ASP A 973 11.13 -19.69 40.20
C ASP A 973 9.76 -18.98 40.20
N GLU A 974 9.01 -19.04 41.29
CA GLU A 974 7.79 -18.28 41.54
C GLU A 974 7.88 -16.80 41.13
N ALA A 975 6.72 -16.20 40.85
CA ALA A 975 6.60 -14.77 40.59
C ALA A 975 7.28 -13.92 41.69
N PRO A 976 8.27 -13.08 41.37
CA PRO A 976 8.92 -12.22 42.35
C PRO A 976 7.95 -11.26 43.07
N THR A 977 8.29 -10.91 44.32
CA THR A 977 7.59 -9.88 45.08
C THR A 977 7.87 -8.48 44.53
N GLY A 978 6.86 -7.61 44.55
CA GLY A 978 6.92 -6.26 44.01
C GLY A 978 6.55 -6.19 42.53
N LEU A 979 6.30 -4.96 42.06
CA LEU A 979 5.88 -4.66 40.68
C LEU A 979 6.97 -3.97 39.85
N GLU A 980 8.08 -3.59 40.49
CA GLU A 980 9.18 -2.84 39.86
C GLU A 980 9.85 -3.62 38.71
N SER A 981 9.76 -4.95 38.72
CA SER A 981 10.33 -5.82 37.70
C SER A 981 9.31 -6.85 37.20
N THR A 982 9.40 -7.19 35.92
CA THR A 982 8.65 -8.28 35.30
C THR A 982 9.28 -9.67 35.50
N GLY A 983 10.35 -9.79 36.29
CA GLY A 983 11.11 -11.02 36.49
C GLY A 983 11.99 -11.41 35.29
N SER A 984 12.91 -12.34 35.51
CA SER A 984 13.92 -12.72 34.50
C SER A 984 13.35 -13.63 33.41
N ALA A 985 13.70 -13.31 32.16
CA ALA A 985 13.34 -14.07 30.97
C ALA A 985 14.35 -15.18 30.60
N ALA A 986 15.37 -15.45 31.42
CA ALA A 986 16.57 -16.22 31.05
C ALA A 986 16.28 -17.57 30.37
N PHE A 987 15.26 -18.31 30.82
CA PHE A 987 14.88 -19.61 30.25
C PHE A 987 14.10 -19.55 28.93
N ASN A 988 13.79 -18.35 28.44
CA ASN A 988 12.92 -18.14 27.28
C ASN A 988 13.67 -17.57 26.06
N LEU A 989 14.75 -16.83 26.31
CA LEU A 989 15.45 -16.02 25.30
C LEU A 989 15.88 -16.87 24.10
N ILE A 990 16.52 -18.01 24.38
CA ILE A 990 17.11 -18.86 23.35
C ILE A 990 16.04 -19.47 22.45
N TRP A 991 14.89 -19.88 22.98
CA TRP A 991 13.80 -20.47 22.19
C TRP A 991 13.15 -19.44 21.26
N THR A 992 13.13 -18.18 21.68
CA THR A 992 12.70 -17.08 20.83
C THR A 992 13.72 -16.83 19.71
N ALA A 993 15.02 -16.86 20.00
CA ALA A 993 16.07 -16.74 18.99
C ALA A 993 16.08 -17.88 17.96
N LEU A 994 15.81 -19.09 18.45
CA LEU A 994 15.77 -20.33 17.69
C LEU A 994 14.46 -20.53 16.93
N HIS A 995 13.48 -19.63 17.09
CA HIS A 995 12.19 -19.62 16.39
C HIS A 995 11.26 -20.80 16.70
N THR A 996 11.62 -21.69 17.62
CA THR A 996 10.88 -22.92 17.96
C THR A 996 9.55 -22.61 18.65
N PRO A 997 8.51 -23.45 18.50
CA PRO A 997 7.29 -23.33 19.29
C PRO A 997 7.55 -23.73 20.75
N VAL A 998 6.88 -23.05 21.69
CA VAL A 998 6.98 -23.30 23.14
C VAL A 998 5.60 -23.21 23.77
N VAL A 999 5.24 -24.21 24.58
CA VAL A 999 4.01 -24.21 25.39
C VAL A 999 4.35 -24.22 26.87
N ASN A 1000 3.90 -23.22 27.63
CA ASN A 1000 3.88 -23.28 29.09
C ASN A 1000 2.74 -24.17 29.55
N VAL A 1001 3.05 -25.20 30.35
CA VAL A 1001 2.08 -26.09 30.98
C VAL A 1001 2.09 -25.82 32.49
N PRO A 1002 0.99 -25.32 33.09
CA PRO A 1002 0.88 -25.13 34.53
C PRO A 1002 0.71 -26.47 35.26
N GLY A 1003 0.93 -26.49 36.57
CA GLY A 1003 0.64 -27.67 37.40
C GLY A 1003 1.42 -27.77 38.68
N PHE A 1004 2.49 -26.98 38.85
CA PHE A 1004 3.33 -27.01 40.04
C PHE A 1004 3.18 -25.74 40.85
N GLN A 1005 3.48 -25.84 42.15
CA GLN A 1005 3.46 -24.72 43.08
C GLN A 1005 4.81 -24.63 43.78
N GLY A 1006 5.29 -23.41 44.02
CA GLY A 1006 6.47 -23.18 44.84
C GLY A 1006 6.14 -23.10 46.34
N ALA A 1007 7.15 -22.73 47.12
CA ALA A 1007 7.05 -22.69 48.58
C ALA A 1007 6.05 -21.64 49.10
N ASN A 1008 5.83 -20.56 48.35
CA ASN A 1008 4.86 -19.52 48.71
C ASN A 1008 3.46 -19.78 48.15
N LYS A 1009 3.20 -21.01 47.66
CA LYS A 1009 1.94 -21.38 47.01
C LYS A 1009 1.66 -20.52 45.78
N MET A 1010 2.69 -20.11 45.05
CA MET A 1010 2.55 -19.45 43.76
C MET A 1010 2.72 -20.48 42.63
N PRO A 1011 2.07 -20.28 41.47
CA PRO A 1011 2.18 -21.21 40.36
C PRO A 1011 3.58 -21.22 39.76
N ILE A 1012 3.96 -22.40 39.30
CA ILE A 1012 5.15 -22.67 38.48
C ILE A 1012 4.69 -23.55 37.32
N GLY A 1013 4.85 -23.03 36.11
CA GLY A 1013 4.70 -23.77 34.86
C GLY A 1013 6.06 -24.24 34.30
N LEU A 1014 6.00 -25.32 33.53
CA LEU A 1014 7.14 -25.86 32.78
C LEU A 1014 6.86 -25.78 31.28
N SER A 1015 7.92 -25.53 30.50
CA SER A 1015 7.82 -25.34 29.06
C SER A 1015 8.05 -26.66 28.35
N LEU A 1016 7.14 -27.02 27.44
CA LEU A 1016 7.39 -28.01 26.39
C LEU A 1016 7.84 -27.28 25.13
N VAL A 1017 8.90 -27.79 24.50
CA VAL A 1017 9.53 -27.21 23.31
C VAL A 1017 9.60 -28.27 22.22
N GLY A 1018 9.18 -27.91 21.01
CA GLY A 1018 9.25 -28.75 19.81
C GLY A 1018 10.09 -28.12 18.70
N PRO A 1019 10.40 -28.85 17.62
CA PRO A 1019 11.03 -28.29 16.43
C PRO A 1019 10.17 -27.20 15.78
N ARG A 1020 10.77 -26.33 14.96
CA ARG A 1020 10.01 -25.34 14.18
C ARG A 1020 8.94 -26.02 13.31
N TYR A 1021 7.76 -25.38 13.21
CA TYR A 1021 6.58 -25.85 12.47
C TYR A 1021 6.03 -27.22 12.92
N HIS A 1022 6.19 -27.52 14.21
CA HIS A 1022 5.57 -28.67 14.90
C HIS A 1022 4.62 -28.21 16.02
N ASP A 1023 4.02 -27.04 15.83
CA ASP A 1023 3.17 -26.36 16.81
C ASP A 1023 1.97 -27.22 17.23
N ARG A 1024 1.31 -27.87 16.26
CA ARG A 1024 0.10 -28.66 16.48
C ARG A 1024 0.43 -29.97 17.17
N LYS A 1025 1.52 -30.64 16.78
CA LYS A 1025 2.06 -31.80 17.48
C LYS A 1025 2.41 -31.46 18.94
N LEU A 1026 3.07 -30.32 19.16
CA LEU A 1026 3.44 -29.87 20.50
C LEU A 1026 2.20 -29.59 21.37
N LEU A 1027 1.14 -28.99 20.82
CA LEU A 1027 -0.13 -28.79 21.52
C LEU A 1027 -0.79 -30.12 21.91
N ALA A 1028 -0.85 -31.10 21.00
CA ALA A 1028 -1.42 -32.42 21.30
C ALA A 1028 -0.69 -33.12 22.46
N MET A 1029 0.64 -33.03 22.50
CA MET A 1029 1.44 -33.55 23.62
C MET A 1029 1.21 -32.75 24.90
N SER A 1030 1.16 -31.42 24.79
CA SER A 1030 0.92 -30.53 25.94
C SER A 1030 -0.42 -30.78 26.60
N LYS A 1031 -1.43 -31.20 25.83
CA LYS A 1031 -2.74 -31.61 26.36
C LYS A 1031 -2.61 -32.79 27.32
N LYS A 1032 -1.91 -33.85 26.90
CA LYS A 1032 -1.70 -35.06 27.71
C LYS A 1032 -0.77 -34.84 28.89
N VAL A 1033 0.27 -34.04 28.73
CA VAL A 1033 1.15 -33.66 29.84
C VAL A 1033 0.42 -32.76 30.84
N GLY A 1034 -0.39 -31.83 30.36
CA GLY A 1034 -1.23 -30.94 31.18
C GLY A 1034 -2.24 -31.68 32.05
N GLU A 1035 -2.92 -32.70 31.50
CA GLU A 1035 -3.84 -33.58 32.24
C GLU A 1035 -3.17 -34.16 33.50
N ILE A 1036 -1.91 -34.60 33.40
CA ILE A 1036 -1.13 -35.15 34.53
C ILE A 1036 -0.66 -34.04 35.47
N PHE A 1037 -0.07 -32.97 34.92
CA PHE A 1037 0.55 -31.91 35.72
C PHE A 1037 -0.48 -31.15 36.55
N GLU A 1038 -1.66 -30.85 36.00
CA GLU A 1038 -2.73 -30.18 36.74
C GLU A 1038 -3.38 -31.09 37.79
N ALA A 1039 -3.46 -32.41 37.55
CA ALA A 1039 -4.03 -33.36 38.50
C ALA A 1039 -3.10 -33.62 39.69
N GLU A 1040 -1.80 -33.83 39.43
CA GLU A 1040 -0.86 -34.40 40.39
C GLU A 1040 0.31 -33.48 40.73
N GLY A 1041 0.56 -32.42 39.96
CA GLY A 1041 1.67 -31.48 40.15
C GLY A 1041 1.56 -30.65 41.43
N GLY A 1042 0.35 -30.50 41.97
CA GLY A 1042 0.10 -29.92 43.30
C GLY A 1042 -0.32 -28.45 43.29
N TRP A 1043 -0.28 -27.78 42.14
CA TRP A 1043 -0.97 -26.50 41.96
C TRP A 1043 -2.42 -26.74 41.54
N LYS A 1044 -3.34 -26.06 42.22
CA LYS A 1044 -4.73 -25.97 41.80
C LYS A 1044 -5.06 -24.49 41.65
N ARG A 1045 -5.45 -24.08 40.45
CA ARG A 1045 -5.97 -22.73 40.22
C ARG A 1045 -7.20 -22.56 41.11
N LYS A 1046 -7.11 -21.68 42.11
CA LYS A 1046 -8.24 -21.40 43.00
C LYS A 1046 -9.30 -20.63 42.20
N ASN A 1047 -10.58 -20.93 42.45
CA ASN A 1047 -11.65 -20.00 42.11
C ASN A 1047 -11.48 -18.82 43.08
N ILE A 1048 -10.77 -17.77 42.65
CA ILE A 1048 -10.48 -16.58 43.46
C ILE A 1048 -11.73 -15.73 43.61
#